data_AF-A0A078KLC9-F1
#
_entry.id   AF-A0A078KLC9-F1
#
_cell.length_a   1.000
_cell.length_b   1.000
_cell.length_c   1.000
_cell.angle_alpha   90.00
_cell.angle_beta   90.00
_cell.angle_gamma   90.00
#
_symmetry.space_group_name_H-M   'P 1'
#
loop_
_entity.id
_entity.type
_entity.pdbx_description
1 polymer ?
#
loop_
_entity_poly.entity_id
_entity_poly.type
_entity_poly.pdbx_seq_one_letter_code
_entity_poly.pdbx_strand_id
1 'polypeptide(L)'
;MKIAFSTLGCPDFAWSDIYSMAKDFGFDGIEIRGLGKDIFAVHAKPFLDENLDATIKKLAELKLEIPCLSSGCCLKYADKAEENCREIKEYIELAAKLGTPYVRVLADLKPRPEGEVDDGVVLDTLKKIIPEAEKKGVTLLVESNGVYSDTARLAKLLTNAKSDAVAALWDVHHTCRFGGETPGQTVQNLGAYIKYIHIKDSVVQDGKIIYRMVGEGDLPIDDIMLALRSINYDGYVSLEWVKRWARDLTDAGIVFPKFANFMEQYTHKHESKSRLFDNATKTGKYIWEKNTLIDLTLPQVLDRVVDEFPDQYAFRYTTLDYTRTYKEFRDDVDTFARALIALGVKQGDHVAIWATNVPAWFITFWATTKIGAVLVTVNTAYKIHEVEYLLRQSDTHTLVMINGYKDSDYVSIMNELCPELKYSEPGKPLHTKRLPFLRNIINAESKQPGCLSWDEAMALADTVPLEEVWRRENAINRHDVCNMQYTSGTTGFPKGVMLTHYNVVNNGKCIGDCMDLSTADKMMIQVPMFHCFGMVLSMIASMTHGATLCPIPYFSPRVALDCINKEKITCFNGVPTMFIAMLEHEDFPKTDFSHMRTGIMAGSPCPIKVMKDVVEKMHMPQITIVYGQTEASPGCTQSRVDDPLEVRVNTVGRELPGIECKIVDPVTGKDLPDNVDGEFVARGYNVMKGYYKMPEATAAVIDKDGWLHTGDLARRDSNGNFKITGRIKDMIIRGGENIYPKEIEEFIYTHPAVKDVQVIGVPDKQYGEEIMACVILKEGSTLTEDELREYIRSHIAKHKTPRYIEFVKEFPMNAAGKVLKYKMREMAIEKLGLQEDDSIETA
;
A
#
# COMPACT_ATOMS: atom_id res chain seq x y z
N MET A 1 -7.73 18.48 11.53
CA MET A 1 -8.77 19.52 11.64
C MET A 1 -9.79 19.06 12.67
N LYS A 2 -10.23 19.97 13.55
CA LYS A 2 -11.26 19.74 14.56
C LYS A 2 -12.61 20.27 14.07
N ILE A 3 -13.73 19.72 14.56
CA ILE A 3 -15.07 20.26 14.24
C ILE A 3 -15.73 20.92 15.44
N ALA A 4 -16.43 22.01 15.18
CA ALA A 4 -17.23 22.72 16.16
C ALA A 4 -18.60 23.10 15.58
N PHE A 5 -19.47 23.62 16.44
CA PHE A 5 -20.66 24.33 16.01
C PHE A 5 -20.88 25.58 16.87
N SER A 6 -21.60 26.54 16.31
CA SER A 6 -21.98 27.77 17.01
C SER A 6 -23.27 27.61 17.80
N THR A 7 -23.27 28.11 19.04
CA THR A 7 -24.45 28.24 19.91
C THR A 7 -25.61 29.03 19.27
N LEU A 8 -25.33 29.80 18.21
CA LEU A 8 -26.34 30.46 17.38
C LEU A 8 -27.42 29.51 16.83
N GLY A 9 -27.05 28.25 16.56
CA GLY A 9 -27.97 27.26 16.02
C GLY A 9 -28.92 26.64 17.05
N CYS A 10 -28.64 26.79 18.34
CA CYS A 10 -29.41 26.21 19.43
C CYS A 10 -29.78 27.25 20.51
N PRO A 11 -30.42 28.38 20.15
CA PRO A 11 -30.69 29.49 21.07
C PRO A 11 -31.62 29.12 22.24
N ASP A 12 -32.42 28.06 22.08
CA ASP A 12 -33.41 27.61 23.07
C ASP A 12 -32.90 26.44 23.94
N PHE A 13 -31.66 25.96 23.73
CA PHE A 13 -31.13 24.79 24.44
C PHE A 13 -30.47 25.21 25.76
N ALA A 14 -30.59 24.39 26.79
CA ALA A 14 -29.81 24.59 28.02
C ALA A 14 -28.36 24.19 27.78
N TRP A 15 -27.44 24.74 28.58
CA TRP A 15 -26.01 24.41 28.48
C TRP A 15 -25.73 22.91 28.58
N SER A 16 -26.49 22.19 29.41
CA SER A 16 -26.43 20.73 29.54
C SER A 16 -26.74 20.00 28.25
N ASP A 17 -27.72 20.48 27.50
CA ASP A 17 -28.14 19.87 26.25
C ASP A 17 -27.08 20.14 25.16
N ILE A 18 -26.49 21.34 25.16
CA ILE A 18 -25.46 21.75 24.21
C ILE A 18 -24.19 20.91 24.34
N TYR A 19 -23.62 20.78 25.53
CA TYR A 19 -22.40 19.98 25.69
C TYR A 19 -22.67 18.48 25.56
N SER A 20 -23.88 18.00 25.89
CA SER A 20 -24.22 16.58 25.73
C SER A 20 -24.33 16.24 24.25
N MET A 21 -25.00 17.10 23.47
CA MET A 21 -25.06 16.99 22.01
C MET A 21 -23.67 17.04 21.37
N ALA A 22 -22.82 18.00 21.79
CA ALA A 22 -21.45 18.09 21.26
C ALA A 22 -20.68 16.77 21.48
N LYS A 23 -20.76 16.23 22.70
CA LYS A 23 -20.12 14.97 23.07
C LYS A 23 -20.69 13.78 22.29
N ASP A 24 -22.00 13.63 22.27
CA ASP A 24 -22.69 12.46 21.72
C ASP A 24 -22.50 12.34 20.21
N PHE A 25 -22.28 13.46 19.51
CA PHE A 25 -22.06 13.52 18.07
C PHE A 25 -20.61 13.81 17.67
N GLY A 26 -19.66 13.66 18.59
CA GLY A 26 -18.22 13.66 18.28
C GLY A 26 -17.59 15.01 17.94
N PHE A 27 -18.22 16.12 18.34
CA PHE A 27 -17.64 17.45 18.19
C PHE A 27 -16.46 17.66 19.15
N ASP A 28 -15.49 18.46 18.72
CA ASP A 28 -14.30 18.81 19.50
C ASP A 28 -14.50 20.08 20.32
N GLY A 29 -15.35 21.00 19.82
CA GLY A 29 -15.55 22.28 20.48
C GLY A 29 -16.89 22.94 20.21
N ILE A 30 -17.19 23.94 21.04
CA ILE A 30 -18.44 24.70 21.00
C ILE A 30 -18.10 26.19 20.93
N GLU A 31 -18.50 26.84 19.83
CA GLU A 31 -18.33 28.28 19.68
C GLU A 31 -19.46 29.04 20.40
N ILE A 32 -19.07 29.96 21.28
CA ILE A 32 -20.01 30.73 22.10
C ILE A 32 -20.25 32.10 21.46
N ARG A 33 -21.51 32.47 21.24
CA ARG A 33 -21.88 33.77 20.65
C ARG A 33 -22.78 34.55 21.62
N GLY A 34 -22.45 35.82 21.86
CA GLY A 34 -23.29 36.77 22.62
C GLY A 34 -23.07 36.80 24.14
N LEU A 35 -21.99 37.44 24.58
CA LEU A 35 -21.73 37.89 25.96
C LEU A 35 -21.83 39.42 26.02
N GLY A 36 -22.79 39.97 26.78
CA GLY A 36 -22.93 41.42 26.99
C GLY A 36 -24.40 41.85 27.18
N LYS A 37 -24.65 42.80 28.10
CA LYS A 37 -25.93 43.33 28.69
C LYS A 37 -27.04 42.32 29.05
N ASP A 38 -27.15 41.22 28.33
CA ASP A 38 -27.78 39.95 28.67
C ASP A 38 -26.85 39.05 29.52
N ILE A 39 -25.91 39.63 30.28
CA ILE A 39 -25.16 38.90 31.33
C ILE A 39 -26.14 38.38 32.42
N PHE A 40 -27.35 38.96 32.49
CA PHE A 40 -28.46 38.50 33.32
C PHE A 40 -29.53 37.69 32.56
N ALA A 41 -29.32 37.36 31.28
CA ALA A 41 -30.16 36.39 30.61
C ALA A 41 -29.87 35.01 31.21
N VAL A 42 -30.93 34.25 31.47
CA VAL A 42 -30.93 32.94 32.13
C VAL A 42 -29.97 31.92 31.46
N HIS A 43 -29.46 32.22 30.26
CA HIS A 43 -28.66 31.38 29.39
C HIS A 43 -27.12 31.54 29.50
N ALA A 44 -26.59 32.62 30.11
CA ALA A 44 -25.13 32.85 30.27
C ALA A 44 -24.56 32.37 31.61
N LYS A 45 -25.40 31.80 32.49
CA LYS A 45 -25.01 31.33 33.84
C LYS A 45 -23.72 30.51 33.91
N PRO A 46 -23.41 29.59 32.98
CA PRO A 46 -22.21 28.76 33.05
C PRO A 46 -20.89 29.54 32.99
N PHE A 47 -20.91 30.75 32.43
CA PHE A 47 -19.71 31.58 32.19
C PHE A 47 -19.60 32.77 33.16
N LEU A 48 -20.48 32.84 34.15
CA LEU A 48 -20.34 33.77 35.28
C LEU A 48 -19.22 33.29 36.20
N ASP A 49 -18.51 34.22 36.85
CA ASP A 49 -17.37 33.91 37.73
C ASP A 49 -17.70 32.84 38.80
N GLU A 50 -18.94 32.83 39.31
CA GLU A 50 -19.42 31.86 40.31
C GLU A 50 -19.60 30.42 39.78
N ASN A 51 -19.74 30.22 38.47
CA ASN A 51 -19.93 28.89 37.85
C ASN A 51 -18.79 28.47 36.91
N LEU A 52 -17.84 29.36 36.63
CA LEU A 52 -16.82 29.20 35.60
C LEU A 52 -15.94 27.96 35.83
N ASP A 53 -15.46 27.77 37.06
CA ASP A 53 -14.63 26.63 37.43
C ASP A 53 -15.36 25.29 37.23
N ALA A 54 -16.65 25.25 37.56
CA ALA A 54 -17.49 24.07 37.34
C ALA A 54 -17.68 23.78 35.85
N THR A 55 -17.84 24.82 35.03
CA THR A 55 -17.95 24.71 33.57
C THR A 55 -16.65 24.22 32.94
N ILE A 56 -15.49 24.78 33.33
CA ILE A 56 -14.17 24.35 32.85
C ILE A 56 -13.93 22.88 33.18
N LYS A 57 -14.19 22.49 34.43
CA LYS A 57 -14.07 21.10 34.86
C LYS A 57 -14.97 20.18 34.04
N LYS A 58 -16.22 20.60 33.79
CA LYS A 58 -17.17 19.80 33.03
C LYS A 58 -16.74 19.61 31.57
N LEU A 59 -16.26 20.66 30.93
CA LEU A 59 -15.74 20.61 29.57
C LEU A 59 -14.51 19.67 29.47
N ALA A 60 -13.59 19.76 30.42
CA ALA A 60 -12.43 18.88 30.50
C ALA A 60 -12.81 17.40 30.69
N GLU A 61 -13.80 17.10 31.57
CA GLU A 61 -14.34 15.73 31.74
C GLU A 61 -14.93 15.17 30.44
N LEU A 62 -15.52 16.03 29.61
CA LEU A 62 -16.12 15.66 28.34
C LEU A 62 -15.16 15.73 27.16
N LYS A 63 -13.91 16.17 27.37
CA LYS A 63 -12.92 16.45 26.34
C LYS A 63 -13.43 17.44 25.27
N LEU A 64 -14.19 18.44 25.70
CA LEU A 64 -14.71 19.51 24.84
C LEU A 64 -13.94 20.81 25.10
N GLU A 65 -13.70 21.59 24.05
CA GLU A 65 -13.08 22.90 24.13
C GLU A 65 -14.09 24.02 23.81
N ILE A 66 -13.83 25.24 24.31
CA ILE A 66 -14.43 26.46 23.77
C ILE A 66 -13.35 27.11 22.91
N PRO A 67 -13.38 26.89 21.58
CA PRO A 67 -12.27 27.30 20.75
C PRO A 67 -12.36 28.76 20.33
N CYS A 68 -13.54 29.37 20.36
CA CYS A 68 -13.75 30.77 20.00
C CYS A 68 -14.95 31.38 20.76
N LEU A 69 -14.77 32.60 21.25
CA LEU A 69 -15.86 33.46 21.71
C LEU A 69 -16.19 34.51 20.64
N SER A 70 -17.41 34.49 20.12
CA SER A 70 -17.84 35.35 19.03
C SER A 70 -18.60 36.58 19.53
N SER A 71 -17.93 37.73 19.46
CA SER A 71 -18.51 39.03 19.77
C SER A 71 -19.37 39.54 18.61
N GLY A 72 -20.42 40.27 18.96
CA GLY A 72 -21.25 41.03 18.02
C GLY A 72 -20.69 42.42 17.68
N CYS A 73 -19.60 42.86 18.33
CA CYS A 73 -19.01 44.17 18.12
C CYS A 73 -18.53 44.35 16.68
N CYS A 74 -18.99 45.44 16.06
CA CYS A 74 -18.59 45.81 14.70
C CYS A 74 -17.72 47.07 14.71
N LEU A 75 -16.47 46.91 14.26
CA LEU A 75 -15.40 47.88 14.38
C LEU A 75 -15.51 49.06 13.41
N LYS A 76 -16.37 49.00 12.38
CA LYS A 76 -16.53 50.09 11.40
C LYS A 76 -17.18 51.36 11.95
N TYR A 77 -17.84 51.27 13.11
CA TYR A 77 -18.60 52.38 13.70
C TYR A 77 -17.72 53.18 14.66
N ALA A 78 -17.18 54.31 14.18
CA ALA A 78 -16.29 55.18 14.97
C ALA A 78 -16.97 55.73 16.24
N ASP A 79 -18.27 56.01 16.18
CA ASP A 79 -19.11 56.48 17.30
C ASP A 79 -19.30 55.44 18.39
N LYS A 80 -19.07 54.15 18.08
CA LYS A 80 -19.14 53.02 19.03
C LYS A 80 -17.77 52.46 19.42
N ALA A 81 -16.68 53.09 18.99
CA ALA A 81 -15.33 52.54 19.19
C ALA A 81 -15.00 52.30 20.68
N GLU A 82 -15.39 53.20 21.58
CA GLU A 82 -15.16 53.03 23.03
C GLU A 82 -16.01 51.92 23.65
N GLU A 83 -17.26 51.79 23.24
CA GLU A 83 -18.16 50.71 23.68
C GLU A 83 -17.63 49.35 23.20
N ASN A 84 -17.29 49.24 21.91
CA ASN A 84 -16.69 48.05 21.32
C ASN A 84 -15.38 47.66 22.02
N CYS A 85 -14.49 48.62 22.29
CA CYS A 85 -13.24 48.35 23.01
C CYS A 85 -13.49 47.79 24.41
N ARG A 86 -14.51 48.29 25.12
CA ARG A 86 -14.86 47.82 26.46
C ARG A 86 -15.39 46.39 26.41
N GLU A 87 -16.36 46.13 25.53
CA GLU A 87 -16.97 44.82 25.39
C GLU A 87 -15.94 43.77 24.96
N ILE A 88 -15.14 44.04 23.92
CA ILE A 88 -14.12 43.09 23.45
C ILE A 88 -13.09 42.77 24.54
N LYS A 89 -12.75 43.73 25.42
CA LYS A 89 -11.88 43.46 26.57
C LYS A 89 -12.52 42.52 27.59
N GLU A 90 -13.83 42.57 27.78
CA GLU A 90 -14.56 41.60 28.62
C GLU A 90 -14.50 40.19 28.00
N TYR A 91 -14.63 40.07 26.68
CA TYR A 91 -14.43 38.80 25.98
C TYR A 91 -13.00 38.27 26.11
N ILE A 92 -11.98 39.13 25.97
CA ILE A 92 -10.57 38.74 26.15
C ILE A 92 -10.33 38.23 27.56
N GLU A 93 -10.88 38.90 28.58
CA GLU A 93 -10.74 38.47 29.97
C GLU A 93 -11.40 37.10 30.19
N LEU A 94 -12.61 36.90 29.67
CA LEU A 94 -13.28 35.61 29.78
C LEU A 94 -12.53 34.51 28.99
N ALA A 95 -12.06 34.80 27.79
CA ALA A 95 -11.28 33.87 26.98
C ALA A 95 -10.02 33.42 27.72
N ALA A 96 -9.30 34.36 28.35
CA ALA A 96 -8.13 34.06 29.16
C ALA A 96 -8.45 33.16 30.36
N LYS A 97 -9.58 33.39 31.04
CA LYS A 97 -10.03 32.52 32.15
C LYS A 97 -10.45 31.12 31.67
N LEU A 98 -11.04 31.00 30.47
CA LEU A 98 -11.46 29.73 29.88
C LEU A 98 -10.32 28.94 29.21
N GLY A 99 -9.17 29.57 28.96
CA GLY A 99 -8.14 29.01 28.08
C GLY A 99 -8.54 29.01 26.60
N THR A 100 -9.49 29.86 26.21
CA THR A 100 -9.95 29.99 24.82
C THR A 100 -8.96 30.85 24.03
N PRO A 101 -8.42 30.37 22.89
CA PRO A 101 -7.39 31.09 22.14
C PRO A 101 -7.94 32.25 21.32
N TYR A 102 -9.23 32.25 20.97
CA TYR A 102 -9.79 33.14 19.96
C TYR A 102 -10.99 33.95 20.44
N VAL A 103 -11.00 35.23 20.07
CA VAL A 103 -12.18 36.11 20.16
C VAL A 103 -12.48 36.65 18.76
N ARG A 104 -13.64 36.31 18.22
CA ARG A 104 -14.09 36.78 16.90
C ARG A 104 -14.72 38.17 17.00
N VAL A 105 -14.36 39.05 16.08
CA VAL A 105 -14.88 40.41 15.92
C VAL A 105 -15.31 40.68 14.49
N LEU A 106 -16.19 41.67 14.30
CA LEU A 106 -16.67 42.07 12.99
C LEU A 106 -15.97 43.35 12.51
N ALA A 107 -15.41 43.33 11.31
CA ALA A 107 -14.99 44.58 10.66
C ALA A 107 -16.09 45.17 9.77
N ASP A 108 -17.09 44.37 9.36
CA ASP A 108 -18.33 44.83 8.76
C ASP A 108 -19.54 44.19 9.46
N LEU A 109 -20.70 44.83 9.49
CA LEU A 109 -21.89 44.33 10.15
C LEU A 109 -22.68 43.35 9.27
N LYS A 110 -22.61 43.53 7.95
CA LYS A 110 -23.41 42.77 7.00
C LYS A 110 -22.61 41.58 6.43
N PRO A 111 -23.26 40.46 6.10
CA PRO A 111 -22.62 39.35 5.39
C PRO A 111 -22.10 39.75 4.00
N ARG A 112 -22.90 40.53 3.26
CA ARG A 112 -22.60 41.05 1.93
C ARG A 112 -22.02 42.48 2.04
N PRO A 113 -21.09 42.89 1.16
CA PRO A 113 -20.62 44.27 1.10
C PRO A 113 -21.78 45.22 0.80
N GLU A 114 -22.24 45.92 1.83
CA GLU A 114 -23.32 46.92 1.78
C GLU A 114 -22.84 48.20 2.47
N GLY A 115 -22.67 49.27 1.68
CA GLY A 115 -22.18 50.57 2.17
C GLY A 115 -20.65 50.66 2.25
N GLU A 116 -20.15 51.80 2.73
CA GLU A 116 -18.72 52.05 2.87
C GLU A 116 -18.20 51.62 4.25
N VAL A 117 -16.96 51.16 4.27
CA VAL A 117 -16.19 50.85 5.48
C VAL A 117 -14.84 51.53 5.38
N ASP A 118 -14.50 52.30 6.41
CA ASP A 118 -13.18 52.92 6.56
C ASP A 118 -12.24 51.97 7.30
N ASP A 119 -11.26 51.42 6.58
CA ASP A 119 -10.25 50.51 7.15
C ASP A 119 -9.42 51.19 8.25
N GLY A 120 -9.26 52.52 8.21
CA GLY A 120 -8.55 53.29 9.24
C GLY A 120 -9.26 53.23 10.58
N VAL A 121 -10.59 53.38 10.59
CA VAL A 121 -11.41 53.28 11.80
C VAL A 121 -11.35 51.89 12.41
N VAL A 122 -11.43 50.85 11.57
CA VAL A 122 -11.30 49.45 11.99
C VAL A 122 -9.92 49.20 12.59
N LEU A 123 -8.86 49.62 11.90
CA LEU A 123 -7.48 49.44 12.32
C LEU A 123 -7.16 50.19 13.63
N ASP A 124 -7.62 51.43 13.78
CA ASP A 124 -7.41 52.23 14.98
C ASP A 124 -8.11 51.62 16.20
N THR A 125 -9.28 51.01 15.99
CA THR A 125 -9.99 50.29 17.04
C THR A 125 -9.24 49.00 17.41
N LEU A 126 -8.77 48.21 16.43
CA LEU A 126 -7.95 47.02 16.69
C LEU A 126 -6.69 47.36 17.49
N LYS A 127 -5.96 48.42 17.11
CA LYS A 127 -4.74 48.88 17.80
C LYS A 127 -4.95 49.24 19.27
N LYS A 128 -6.16 49.67 19.65
CA LYS A 128 -6.50 49.96 21.06
C LYS A 128 -6.73 48.70 21.90
N ILE A 129 -7.00 47.56 21.27
CA ILE A 129 -7.39 46.31 21.94
C ILE A 129 -6.22 45.30 21.90
N ILE A 130 -5.41 45.31 20.84
CA ILE A 130 -4.24 44.44 20.65
C ILE A 130 -3.37 44.28 21.91
N PRO A 131 -2.97 45.36 22.63
CA PRO A 131 -2.10 45.20 23.79
C PRO A 131 -2.70 44.34 24.92
N GLU A 132 -4.03 44.36 25.10
CA GLU A 132 -4.69 43.50 26.09
C GLU A 132 -4.78 42.05 25.60
N ALA A 133 -5.05 41.85 24.30
CA ALA A 133 -5.10 40.53 23.68
C ALA A 133 -3.73 39.82 23.77
N GLU A 134 -2.65 40.52 23.43
CA GLU A 134 -1.26 40.02 23.55
C GLU A 134 -0.91 39.65 24.98
N LYS A 135 -1.22 40.54 25.94
CA LYS A 135 -0.96 40.30 27.36
C LYS A 135 -1.67 39.06 27.90
N LYS A 136 -2.82 38.70 27.32
CA LYS A 136 -3.68 37.60 27.76
C LYS A 136 -3.51 36.33 26.91
N GLY A 137 -2.68 36.37 25.87
CA GLY A 137 -2.46 35.24 24.97
C GLY A 137 -3.68 34.90 24.10
N VAL A 138 -4.54 35.89 23.82
CA VAL A 138 -5.76 35.73 23.02
C VAL A 138 -5.53 36.37 21.65
N THR A 139 -6.00 35.71 20.58
CA THR A 139 -5.94 36.24 19.22
C THR A 139 -7.32 36.75 18.78
N LEU A 140 -7.37 37.99 18.31
CA LEU A 140 -8.57 38.61 17.73
C LEU A 140 -8.75 38.14 16.29
N LEU A 141 -9.86 37.48 16.01
CA LEU A 141 -10.17 37.00 14.66
C LEU A 141 -11.12 37.96 13.96
N VAL A 142 -10.63 38.63 12.93
CA VAL A 142 -11.46 39.44 12.04
C VAL A 142 -12.12 38.53 11.01
N GLU A 143 -13.45 38.52 10.98
CA GLU A 143 -14.20 37.69 10.04
C GLU A 143 -14.14 38.23 8.61
N SER A 144 -14.03 37.33 7.63
CA SER A 144 -14.09 37.64 6.20
C SER A 144 -15.52 37.90 5.71
N ASN A 145 -16.17 38.93 6.25
CA ASN A 145 -17.54 39.30 5.92
C ASN A 145 -17.66 40.73 5.37
N GLY A 146 -18.77 41.02 4.68
CA GLY A 146 -19.02 42.34 4.13
C GLY A 146 -17.97 42.73 3.11
N VAL A 147 -17.39 43.93 3.22
CA VAL A 147 -16.28 44.34 2.34
C VAL A 147 -15.01 43.50 2.47
N TYR A 148 -14.88 42.70 3.53
CA TYR A 148 -13.73 41.83 3.79
C TYR A 148 -13.95 40.39 3.31
N SER A 149 -15.05 40.12 2.59
CA SER A 149 -15.13 38.92 1.76
C SER A 149 -14.16 38.96 0.58
N ASP A 150 -13.66 40.16 0.22
CA ASP A 150 -12.41 40.35 -0.51
C ASP A 150 -11.25 40.13 0.47
N THR A 151 -10.60 38.98 0.35
CA THR A 151 -9.61 38.54 1.33
C THR A 151 -8.25 39.19 1.11
N ALA A 152 -8.00 39.80 -0.05
CA ALA A 152 -6.82 40.63 -0.25
C ALA A 152 -6.94 41.94 0.56
N ARG A 153 -8.14 42.53 0.62
CA ARG A 153 -8.41 43.67 1.51
C ARG A 153 -8.26 43.28 2.98
N LEU A 154 -8.79 42.12 3.38
CA LEU A 154 -8.63 41.61 4.74
C LEU A 154 -7.14 41.38 5.09
N ALA A 155 -6.37 40.73 4.22
CA ALA A 155 -4.94 40.51 4.40
C ALA A 155 -4.17 41.83 4.62
N LYS A 156 -4.54 42.87 3.87
CA LYS A 156 -3.96 44.22 4.02
C LYS A 156 -4.31 44.84 5.38
N LEU A 157 -5.54 44.71 5.85
CA LEU A 157 -5.95 45.17 7.18
C LEU A 157 -5.14 44.47 8.28
N LEU A 158 -5.06 43.13 8.23
CA LEU A 158 -4.34 42.32 9.21
C LEU A 158 -2.84 42.64 9.24
N THR A 159 -2.22 42.76 8.06
CA THR A 159 -0.80 43.13 7.94
C THR A 159 -0.53 44.52 8.54
N ASN A 160 -1.46 45.46 8.39
CA ASN A 160 -1.33 46.80 8.95
C ASN A 160 -1.58 46.87 10.47
N ALA A 161 -2.21 45.84 11.06
CA ALA A 161 -2.36 45.71 12.50
C ALA A 161 -1.02 45.44 13.21
N LYS A 162 -0.06 44.80 12.52
CA LYS A 162 1.31 44.54 12.99
C LYS A 162 1.37 43.83 14.35
N SER A 163 0.55 42.80 14.53
CA SER A 163 0.53 41.99 15.75
C SER A 163 0.13 40.56 15.45
N ASP A 164 0.77 39.60 16.12
CA ASP A 164 0.44 38.18 16.06
C ASP A 164 -0.86 37.85 16.81
N ALA A 165 -1.37 38.79 17.64
CA ALA A 165 -2.65 38.69 18.31
C ALA A 165 -3.83 39.12 17.43
N VAL A 166 -3.64 39.28 16.12
CA VAL A 166 -4.72 39.52 15.15
C VAL A 166 -4.59 38.56 13.98
N ALA A 167 -5.69 37.89 13.64
CA ALA A 167 -5.74 36.91 12.57
C ALA A 167 -7.12 36.92 11.88
N ALA A 168 -7.31 36.02 10.92
CA ALA A 168 -8.54 35.87 10.17
C ALA A 168 -9.40 34.72 10.72
N LEU A 169 -10.71 34.98 10.84
CA LEU A 169 -11.72 33.94 10.74
C LEU A 169 -12.18 33.89 9.29
N TRP A 170 -11.98 32.75 8.64
CA TRP A 170 -12.42 32.56 7.27
C TRP A 170 -13.85 32.01 7.24
N ASP A 171 -14.79 32.87 6.85
CA ASP A 171 -16.14 32.48 6.47
C ASP A 171 -16.17 32.10 4.99
N VAL A 172 -16.16 30.79 4.74
CA VAL A 172 -16.02 30.24 3.38
C VAL A 172 -17.22 30.56 2.49
N HIS A 173 -18.39 30.77 3.09
CA HIS A 173 -19.59 31.13 2.37
C HIS A 173 -19.52 32.56 1.86
N HIS A 174 -19.10 33.49 2.71
CA HIS A 174 -19.00 34.89 2.33
C HIS A 174 -17.95 35.11 1.24
N THR A 175 -16.77 34.49 1.34
CA THR A 175 -15.72 34.67 0.32
C THR A 175 -16.14 34.08 -1.03
N CYS A 176 -16.75 32.89 -1.05
CA CYS A 176 -17.21 32.27 -2.30
C CYS A 176 -18.45 32.95 -2.90
N ARG A 177 -19.45 33.31 -2.09
CA ARG A 177 -20.73 33.85 -2.59
C ARG A 177 -20.74 35.35 -2.81
N PHE A 178 -20.11 36.10 -1.90
CA PHE A 178 -20.13 37.56 -1.93
C PHE A 178 -18.81 38.14 -2.44
N GLY A 179 -17.68 37.51 -2.12
CA GLY A 179 -16.37 37.86 -2.67
C GLY A 179 -16.11 37.33 -4.08
N GLY A 180 -16.76 36.22 -4.46
CA GLY A 180 -16.51 35.54 -5.73
C GLY A 180 -15.13 34.86 -5.80
N GLU A 181 -14.51 34.60 -4.66
CA GLU A 181 -13.19 34.00 -4.58
C GLU A 181 -13.26 32.46 -4.64
N THR A 182 -12.24 31.85 -5.27
CA THR A 182 -12.00 30.41 -5.14
C THR A 182 -11.31 30.12 -3.80
N PRO A 183 -11.46 28.90 -3.24
CA PRO A 183 -10.82 28.54 -1.98
C PRO A 183 -9.28 28.70 -2.02
N GLY A 184 -8.67 28.34 -3.14
CA GLY A 184 -7.23 28.52 -3.36
C GLY A 184 -6.79 29.99 -3.37
N GLN A 185 -7.61 30.89 -3.94
CA GLN A 185 -7.33 32.33 -3.91
C GLN A 185 -7.38 32.89 -2.48
N THR A 186 -8.39 32.50 -1.70
CA THR A 186 -8.49 32.93 -0.30
C THR A 186 -7.29 32.47 0.52
N VAL A 187 -6.89 31.20 0.38
CA VAL A 187 -5.72 30.65 1.06
C VAL A 187 -4.43 31.32 0.59
N GLN A 188 -4.30 31.66 -0.70
CA GLN A 188 -3.17 32.44 -1.21
C GLN A 188 -3.08 33.84 -0.57
N ASN A 189 -4.22 34.49 -0.36
CA ASN A 189 -4.29 35.84 0.21
C ASN A 189 -4.02 35.85 1.72
N LEU A 190 -4.64 34.95 2.47
CA LEU A 190 -4.61 34.94 3.94
C LEU A 190 -3.55 34.00 4.52
N GLY A 191 -3.31 32.85 3.91
CA GLY A 191 -2.33 31.86 4.37
C GLY A 191 -2.42 31.57 5.87
N ALA A 192 -1.30 31.78 6.57
CA ALA A 192 -1.17 31.53 8.01
C ALA A 192 -2.04 32.44 8.91
N TYR A 193 -2.62 33.53 8.38
CA TYR A 193 -3.61 34.33 9.10
C TYR A 193 -4.90 33.55 9.35
N ILE A 194 -5.20 32.50 8.60
CA ILE A 194 -6.39 31.68 8.82
C ILE A 194 -6.21 30.89 10.12
N LYS A 195 -7.02 31.19 11.14
CA LYS A 195 -6.99 30.50 12.44
C LYS A 195 -8.30 29.79 12.80
N TYR A 196 -9.41 30.19 12.21
CA TYR A 196 -10.73 29.60 12.47
C TYR A 196 -11.60 29.64 11.23
N ILE A 197 -12.42 28.61 11.00
CA ILE A 197 -13.27 28.50 9.82
C ILE A 197 -14.75 28.51 10.21
N HIS A 198 -15.55 29.34 9.55
CA HIS A 198 -17.01 29.23 9.54
C HIS A 198 -17.46 28.60 8.23
N ILE A 199 -18.31 27.58 8.36
CA ILE A 199 -18.87 26.85 7.21
C ILE A 199 -20.39 26.84 7.24
N LYS A 200 -20.99 27.06 6.07
CA LYS A 200 -22.42 26.97 5.78
C LYS A 200 -22.60 26.79 4.28
N ASP A 201 -23.61 26.04 3.89
CA ASP A 201 -23.82 25.64 2.50
C ASP A 201 -25.07 26.30 1.90
N SER A 202 -25.11 26.43 0.58
CA SER A 202 -26.21 27.06 -0.15
C SER A 202 -26.19 26.70 -1.62
N VAL A 203 -27.34 26.89 -2.28
CA VAL A 203 -27.45 26.92 -3.75
C VAL A 203 -27.83 28.30 -4.24
N VAL A 204 -27.44 28.65 -5.47
CA VAL A 204 -27.91 29.85 -6.15
C VAL A 204 -29.06 29.48 -7.10
N GLN A 205 -30.29 29.81 -6.72
CA GLN A 205 -31.49 29.56 -7.53
C GLN A 205 -32.15 30.89 -7.89
N ASP A 206 -32.37 31.14 -9.19
CA ASP A 206 -32.96 32.39 -9.71
C ASP A 206 -32.27 33.67 -9.19
N GLY A 207 -30.95 33.62 -9.05
CA GLY A 207 -30.14 34.73 -8.52
C GLY A 207 -30.29 34.99 -7.02
N LYS A 208 -30.97 34.09 -6.29
CA LYS A 208 -31.12 34.14 -4.82
C LYS A 208 -30.34 33.02 -4.17
N ILE A 209 -29.69 33.34 -3.05
CA ILE A 209 -29.00 32.36 -2.22
C ILE A 209 -30.03 31.67 -1.33
N ILE A 210 -30.12 30.36 -1.47
CA ILE A 210 -30.95 29.51 -0.63
C ILE A 210 -30.02 28.61 0.19
N TYR A 211 -29.99 28.83 1.51
CA TYR A 211 -29.18 28.03 2.42
C TYR A 211 -29.64 26.57 2.44
N ARG A 212 -28.68 25.66 2.50
CA ARG A 212 -28.87 24.21 2.53
C ARG A 212 -28.06 23.60 3.66
N MET A 213 -28.35 22.34 3.96
CA MET A 213 -27.45 21.56 4.81
C MET A 213 -26.11 21.39 4.09
N VAL A 214 -25.03 21.33 4.86
CA VAL A 214 -23.70 21.07 4.30
C VAL A 214 -23.72 19.73 3.56
N GLY A 215 -23.29 19.76 2.30
CA GLY A 215 -23.32 18.62 1.36
C GLY A 215 -24.56 18.57 0.46
N GLU A 216 -25.54 19.44 0.68
CA GLU A 216 -26.72 19.58 -0.19
C GLU A 216 -26.73 20.88 -1.01
N GLY A 217 -25.74 21.77 -0.80
CA GLY A 217 -25.57 22.97 -1.60
C GLY A 217 -24.60 22.78 -2.78
N ASP A 218 -24.26 23.90 -3.41
CA ASP A 218 -23.34 23.96 -4.54
C ASP A 218 -22.05 24.74 -4.20
N LEU A 219 -21.72 24.90 -2.91
CA LEU A 219 -20.38 25.38 -2.53
C LEU A 219 -19.32 24.30 -2.82
N PRO A 220 -18.10 24.70 -3.21
CA PRO A 220 -17.00 23.78 -3.49
C PRO A 220 -16.33 23.30 -2.19
N ILE A 221 -17.05 22.52 -1.37
CA ILE A 221 -16.58 22.10 -0.04
C ILE A 221 -15.32 21.25 -0.12
N ASP A 222 -15.20 20.35 -1.12
CA ASP A 222 -13.99 19.56 -1.37
C ASP A 222 -12.76 20.45 -1.59
N ASP A 223 -12.89 21.46 -2.46
CA ASP A 223 -11.80 22.40 -2.75
C ASP A 223 -11.42 23.25 -1.53
N ILE A 224 -12.41 23.60 -0.68
CA ILE A 224 -12.16 24.26 0.60
C ILE A 224 -11.31 23.37 1.51
N MET A 225 -11.68 22.11 1.66
CA MET A 225 -10.94 21.17 2.51
C MET A 225 -9.53 20.91 1.97
N LEU A 226 -9.36 20.82 0.64
CA LEU A 226 -8.06 20.71 0.00
C LEU A 226 -7.20 21.96 0.21
N ALA A 227 -7.78 23.15 0.09
CA ALA A 227 -7.07 24.41 0.31
C ALA A 227 -6.61 24.55 1.77
N LEU A 228 -7.43 24.17 2.74
CA LEU A 228 -7.03 24.14 4.16
C LEU A 228 -5.90 23.15 4.42
N ARG A 229 -5.93 21.97 3.80
CA ARG A 229 -4.85 20.98 3.90
C ARG A 229 -3.53 21.52 3.33
N SER A 230 -3.56 22.31 2.26
CA SER A 230 -2.34 22.88 1.65
C SER A 230 -1.58 23.89 2.51
N ILE A 231 -2.18 24.36 3.61
CA ILE A 231 -1.50 25.19 4.61
C ILE A 231 -1.32 24.47 5.94
N ASN A 232 -1.48 23.14 5.96
CA ASN A 232 -1.45 22.30 7.16
C ASN A 232 -2.40 22.83 8.25
N TYR A 233 -3.59 23.28 7.87
CA TYR A 233 -4.56 23.80 8.83
C TYR A 233 -5.02 22.69 9.80
N ASP A 234 -4.75 22.89 11.09
CA ASP A 234 -5.07 21.96 12.17
C ASP A 234 -6.19 22.46 13.10
N GLY A 235 -6.69 23.67 12.87
CA GLY A 235 -7.71 24.33 13.68
C GLY A 235 -9.14 23.81 13.46
N TYR A 236 -10.11 24.66 13.82
CA TYR A 236 -11.53 24.33 13.87
C TYR A 236 -12.30 24.72 12.61
N VAL A 237 -13.11 23.78 12.13
CA VAL A 237 -14.20 24.03 11.17
C VAL A 237 -15.53 24.04 11.92
N SER A 238 -16.09 25.24 12.10
CA SER A 238 -17.32 25.47 12.88
C SER A 238 -18.52 25.64 11.96
N LEU A 239 -19.56 24.83 12.17
CA LEU A 239 -20.84 25.01 11.50
C LEU A 239 -21.55 26.26 12.04
N GLU A 240 -21.80 27.23 11.17
CA GLU A 240 -22.70 28.34 11.48
C GLU A 240 -24.07 28.03 10.87
N TRP A 241 -25.07 27.81 11.72
CA TRP A 241 -26.45 27.56 11.30
C TRP A 241 -27.44 28.43 12.07
N VAL A 242 -28.50 28.88 11.40
CA VAL A 242 -29.59 29.66 12.02
C VAL A 242 -30.94 29.02 11.69
N LYS A 243 -31.77 28.77 12.72
CA LYS A 243 -33.12 28.17 12.58
C LYS A 243 -33.98 28.76 11.47
N ARG A 244 -33.86 30.06 11.20
CA ARG A 244 -34.66 30.77 10.17
C ARG A 244 -34.36 30.33 8.73
N TRP A 245 -33.23 29.66 8.48
CA TRP A 245 -32.80 29.25 7.14
C TRP A 245 -33.62 28.09 6.56
N ALA A 246 -34.20 27.25 7.40
CA ALA A 246 -35.07 26.17 6.99
C ALA A 246 -36.22 26.02 8.00
N ARG A 247 -37.40 26.56 7.68
CA ARG A 247 -38.58 26.52 8.57
C ARG A 247 -39.06 25.09 8.87
N ASP A 248 -38.73 24.14 7.99
CA ASP A 248 -39.13 22.73 8.07
C ASP A 248 -38.09 21.86 8.83
N LEU A 249 -36.90 22.39 9.11
CA LEU A 249 -35.82 21.73 9.87
C LEU A 249 -35.63 22.47 11.19
N THR A 250 -36.47 22.14 12.18
CA THR A 250 -36.53 22.89 13.45
C THR A 250 -35.60 22.38 14.54
N ASP A 251 -34.96 21.22 14.36
CA ASP A 251 -34.23 20.53 15.42
C ASP A 251 -32.70 20.52 15.20
N ALA A 252 -31.98 21.16 16.12
CA ALA A 252 -30.52 21.14 16.17
C ALA A 252 -29.96 19.70 16.33
N GLY A 253 -30.74 18.79 16.93
CA GLY A 253 -30.45 17.36 17.05
C GLY A 253 -30.52 16.59 15.72
N ILE A 254 -30.91 17.23 14.62
CA ILE A 254 -30.84 16.66 13.25
C ILE A 254 -29.72 17.33 12.45
N VAL A 255 -29.58 18.65 12.59
CA VAL A 255 -28.66 19.47 11.79
C VAL A 255 -27.20 19.19 12.14
N PHE A 256 -26.84 19.22 13.43
CA PHE A 256 -25.46 19.05 13.86
C PHE A 256 -24.91 17.63 13.64
N PRO A 257 -25.66 16.54 13.91
CA PRO A 257 -25.18 15.19 13.62
C PRO A 257 -24.94 14.95 12.13
N LYS A 258 -25.81 15.50 11.27
CA LYS A 258 -25.64 15.42 9.81
C LYS A 258 -24.36 16.12 9.36
N PHE A 259 -24.06 17.29 9.94
CA PHE A 259 -22.80 17.98 9.68
C PHE A 259 -21.59 17.18 10.17
N ALA A 260 -21.63 16.65 11.41
CA ALA A 260 -20.55 15.81 11.94
C ALA A 260 -20.28 14.62 11.02
N ASN A 261 -21.33 13.88 10.64
CA ASN A 261 -21.25 12.75 9.72
C ASN A 261 -20.73 13.16 8.32
N PHE A 262 -21.18 14.29 7.78
CA PHE A 262 -20.65 14.81 6.52
C PHE A 262 -19.16 15.16 6.63
N MET A 263 -18.71 15.68 7.76
CA MET A 263 -17.33 16.06 7.96
C MET A 263 -16.39 14.87 8.19
N GLU A 264 -16.88 13.69 8.57
CA GLU A 264 -16.04 12.49 8.79
C GLU A 264 -15.13 12.16 7.60
N GLN A 265 -15.61 12.35 6.37
CA GLN A 265 -14.84 12.11 5.15
C GLN A 265 -13.61 13.04 5.01
N TYR A 266 -13.62 14.21 5.67
CA TYR A 266 -12.54 15.21 5.59
C TYR A 266 -11.72 15.30 6.87
N THR A 267 -12.35 15.02 8.01
CA THR A 267 -11.71 15.14 9.31
C THR A 267 -10.91 13.92 9.66
N HIS A 268 -11.19 12.75 9.03
CA HIS A 268 -10.56 11.45 9.29
C HIS A 268 -9.86 11.46 10.65
N LYS A 269 -10.67 11.58 11.70
CA LYS A 269 -10.25 11.00 12.97
C LYS A 269 -10.12 9.52 12.62
N HIS A 270 -8.89 9.01 12.58
CA HIS A 270 -8.65 7.59 12.76
C HIS A 270 -9.08 7.19 14.18
N GLU A 271 -10.38 7.37 14.49
CA GLU A 271 -11.06 6.89 15.68
C GLU A 271 -12.18 5.92 15.26
N SER A 272 -11.92 5.09 14.24
CA SER A 272 -12.21 3.68 14.51
C SER A 272 -11.32 3.39 15.73
N LYS A 273 -11.90 3.16 16.92
CA LYS A 273 -11.14 2.52 18.00
C LYS A 273 -10.45 1.33 17.36
N SER A 274 -9.16 1.48 17.11
CA SER A 274 -8.38 0.48 16.42
C SER A 274 -8.46 -0.77 17.27
N ARG A 275 -9.30 -1.69 16.85
CA ARG A 275 -9.35 -2.99 17.48
C ARG A 275 -8.14 -3.73 16.97
N LEU A 276 -7.02 -3.53 17.64
CA LEU A 276 -5.84 -4.36 17.42
C LEU A 276 -6.14 -5.76 17.90
N PHE A 277 -5.72 -6.73 17.10
CA PHE A 277 -5.84 -8.15 17.41
C PHE A 277 -4.50 -8.69 17.88
N ASP A 278 -4.55 -9.67 18.78
CA ASP A 278 -3.37 -10.41 19.20
C ASP A 278 -3.11 -11.58 18.24
N ASN A 279 -1.84 -11.85 17.94
CA ASN A 279 -1.46 -13.14 17.34
C ASN A 279 -1.76 -14.30 18.30
N ALA A 280 -1.66 -15.55 17.84
CA ALA A 280 -2.08 -16.71 18.63
C ALA A 280 -1.32 -16.83 19.97
N THR A 281 -0.06 -16.41 20.00
CA THR A 281 0.79 -16.43 21.20
C THR A 281 0.70 -15.16 22.05
N LYS A 282 -0.10 -14.15 21.64
CA LYS A 282 -0.24 -12.85 22.30
C LYS A 282 1.08 -12.10 22.53
N THR A 283 2.04 -12.29 21.62
CA THR A 283 3.35 -11.63 21.64
C THR A 283 3.38 -10.37 20.79
N GLY A 284 2.48 -10.24 19.82
CA GLY A 284 2.40 -9.11 18.91
C GLY A 284 0.97 -8.76 18.52
N LYS A 285 0.80 -7.57 17.96
CA LYS A 285 -0.48 -7.01 17.52
C LYS A 285 -0.55 -6.94 15.99
N TYR A 286 -1.75 -6.93 15.45
CA TYR A 286 -2.02 -6.61 14.03
C TYR A 286 -3.36 -5.89 13.89
N ILE A 287 -3.59 -5.26 12.74
CA ILE A 287 -4.65 -4.25 12.56
C ILE A 287 -5.97 -4.86 12.09
N TRP A 288 -5.91 -5.76 11.11
CA TRP A 288 -7.09 -6.27 10.41
C TRP A 288 -7.46 -7.67 10.89
N GLU A 289 -8.75 -7.93 11.08
CA GLU A 289 -9.23 -9.25 11.48
C GLU A 289 -8.75 -10.35 10.51
N LYS A 290 -8.53 -11.56 11.04
CA LYS A 290 -8.10 -12.68 10.20
C LYS A 290 -9.20 -13.13 9.27
N ASN A 291 -8.83 -13.51 8.05
CA ASN A 291 -9.75 -14.00 7.01
C ASN A 291 -10.78 -12.96 6.51
N THR A 292 -10.60 -11.68 6.84
CA THR A 292 -11.38 -10.58 6.25
C THR A 292 -10.56 -9.87 5.19
N LEU A 293 -11.18 -9.52 4.07
CA LEU A 293 -10.56 -8.74 3.01
C LEU A 293 -10.46 -7.26 3.40
N ILE A 294 -9.42 -6.60 2.91
CA ILE A 294 -9.12 -5.19 3.09
C ILE A 294 -9.58 -4.43 1.83
N ASP A 295 -10.43 -3.42 2.04
CA ASP A 295 -10.96 -2.56 0.98
C ASP A 295 -10.14 -1.25 0.80
N LEU A 296 -8.82 -1.34 0.96
CA LEU A 296 -7.87 -0.22 0.87
C LEU A 296 -6.88 -0.42 -0.29
N THR A 297 -6.34 0.70 -0.80
CA THR A 297 -5.18 0.68 -1.71
C THR A 297 -3.90 0.34 -0.93
N LEU A 298 -2.81 0.04 -1.65
CA LEU A 298 -1.49 -0.16 -1.02
C LEU A 298 -1.12 1.07 -0.16
N PRO A 299 -1.04 2.30 -0.68
CA PRO A 299 -0.72 3.49 0.11
C PRO A 299 -1.55 3.66 1.38
N GLN A 300 -2.86 3.44 1.29
CA GLN A 300 -3.77 3.49 2.44
C GLN A 300 -3.47 2.41 3.49
N VAL A 301 -3.01 1.22 3.07
CA VAL A 301 -2.53 0.18 3.98
C VAL A 301 -1.26 0.64 4.70
N LEU A 302 -0.31 1.27 4.01
CA LEU A 302 0.91 1.79 4.64
C LEU A 302 0.58 2.91 5.63
N ASP A 303 -0.23 3.87 5.24
CA ASP A 303 -0.65 4.98 6.11
C ASP A 303 -1.39 4.44 7.34
N ARG A 304 -2.27 3.45 7.17
CA ARG A 304 -2.94 2.78 8.29
C ARG A 304 -1.96 2.09 9.25
N VAL A 305 -0.88 1.50 8.75
CA VAL A 305 0.17 0.89 9.59
C VAL A 305 0.98 1.96 10.31
N VAL A 306 1.27 3.09 9.65
CA VAL A 306 1.95 4.24 10.26
C VAL A 306 1.13 4.83 11.39
N ASP A 307 -0.19 4.96 11.22
CA ASP A 307 -1.07 5.49 12.27
C ASP A 307 -1.08 4.63 13.53
N GLU A 308 -1.04 3.30 13.36
CA GLU A 308 -1.12 2.35 14.47
C GLU A 308 0.25 2.01 15.09
N PHE A 309 1.29 1.96 14.26
CA PHE A 309 2.63 1.51 14.63
C PHE A 309 3.73 2.46 14.09
N PRO A 310 3.70 3.77 14.39
CA PRO A 310 4.61 4.75 13.78
C PRO A 310 6.08 4.48 14.09
N ASP A 311 6.36 4.00 15.32
CA ASP A 311 7.70 3.75 15.84
C ASP A 311 8.19 2.31 15.61
N GLN A 312 7.33 1.43 15.09
CA GLN A 312 7.71 0.06 14.74
C GLN A 312 8.71 0.10 13.57
N TYR A 313 9.77 -0.68 13.65
CA TYR A 313 10.69 -0.82 12.53
C TYR A 313 9.99 -1.46 11.34
N ALA A 314 10.01 -0.76 10.20
CA ALA A 314 9.64 -1.31 8.91
C ALA A 314 10.84 -2.05 8.30
N PHE A 315 12.02 -1.43 8.28
CA PHE A 315 13.23 -2.00 7.67
C PHE A 315 14.40 -2.05 8.63
N ARG A 316 15.08 -3.21 8.64
CA ARG A 316 16.32 -3.47 9.39
C ARG A 316 17.30 -4.25 8.50
N TYR A 317 18.16 -3.52 7.78
CA TYR A 317 19.23 -4.15 7.01
C TYR A 317 20.45 -4.46 7.89
N THR A 318 21.03 -5.65 7.73
CA THR A 318 22.33 -6.01 8.33
C THR A 318 23.51 -5.80 7.39
N THR A 319 23.24 -5.64 6.10
CA THR A 319 24.24 -5.55 5.03
C THR A 319 24.36 -4.16 4.40
N LEU A 320 23.40 -3.27 4.68
CA LEU A 320 23.33 -1.91 4.13
C LEU A 320 22.96 -0.96 5.27
N ASP A 321 23.39 0.30 5.17
CA ASP A 321 23.05 1.35 6.13
C ASP A 321 21.64 1.90 5.85
N TYR A 322 20.63 1.07 6.12
CA TYR A 322 19.23 1.46 5.96
C TYR A 322 18.39 0.83 7.07
N THR A 323 18.00 1.66 8.03
CA THR A 323 17.04 1.34 9.07
C THR A 323 15.96 2.40 9.05
N ARG A 324 14.70 1.98 9.07
CA ARG A 324 13.53 2.87 9.06
C ARG A 324 12.42 2.34 9.94
N THR A 325 11.79 3.20 10.71
CA THR A 325 10.44 2.95 11.22
C THR A 325 9.41 3.02 10.08
N TYR A 326 8.19 2.54 10.30
CA TYR A 326 7.11 2.67 9.31
C TYR A 326 6.88 4.14 8.93
N LYS A 327 6.90 5.06 9.90
CA LYS A 327 6.75 6.49 9.62
C LYS A 327 7.88 7.01 8.74
N GLU A 328 9.14 6.72 9.08
CA GLU A 328 10.29 7.20 8.31
C GLU A 328 10.31 6.59 6.90
N PHE A 329 9.92 5.32 6.75
CA PHE A 329 9.78 4.69 5.45
C PHE A 329 8.69 5.35 4.60
N ARG A 330 7.53 5.69 5.19
CA ARG A 330 6.47 6.45 4.51
C ARG A 330 6.98 7.82 4.07
N ASP A 331 7.79 8.50 4.88
CA ASP A 331 8.40 9.78 4.52
C ASP A 331 9.39 9.63 3.33
N ASP A 332 10.19 8.56 3.28
CA ASP A 332 11.06 8.24 2.12
C ASP A 332 10.22 7.99 0.85
N VAL A 333 9.10 7.27 0.98
CA VAL A 333 8.15 6.99 -0.11
C VAL A 333 7.52 8.27 -0.65
N ASP A 334 7.04 9.15 0.22
CA ASP A 334 6.45 10.45 -0.15
C ASP A 334 7.48 11.33 -0.88
N THR A 335 8.73 11.31 -0.42
CA THR A 335 9.83 12.05 -1.05
C THR A 335 10.09 11.54 -2.48
N PHE A 336 10.20 10.22 -2.67
CA PHE A 336 10.43 9.68 -4.01
C PHE A 336 9.19 9.78 -4.91
N ALA A 337 7.97 9.75 -4.36
CA ALA A 337 6.75 10.01 -5.11
C ALA A 337 6.75 11.43 -5.71
N ARG A 338 7.15 12.45 -4.93
CA ARG A 338 7.35 13.82 -5.42
C ARG A 338 8.41 13.89 -6.52
N ALA A 339 9.51 13.16 -6.38
CA ALA A 339 10.54 13.07 -7.41
C ALA A 339 10.01 12.47 -8.72
N LEU A 340 9.25 11.37 -8.66
CA LEU A 340 8.63 10.77 -9.86
C LEU A 340 7.65 11.74 -10.54
N ILE A 341 6.87 12.49 -9.76
CA ILE A 341 5.97 13.54 -10.28
C ILE A 341 6.77 14.63 -11.00
N ALA A 342 7.88 15.09 -10.41
CA ALA A 342 8.76 16.08 -11.01
C ALA A 342 9.36 15.60 -12.34
N LEU A 343 9.63 14.30 -12.45
CA LEU A 343 10.10 13.63 -13.67
C LEU A 343 9.00 13.38 -14.72
N GLY A 344 7.78 13.84 -14.45
CA GLY A 344 6.65 13.80 -15.37
C GLY A 344 5.86 12.50 -15.35
N VAL A 345 6.10 11.59 -14.40
CA VAL A 345 5.31 10.36 -14.25
C VAL A 345 3.86 10.72 -13.89
N LYS A 346 2.90 10.11 -14.59
CA LYS A 346 1.46 10.30 -14.42
C LYS A 346 0.79 9.00 -13.96
N GLN A 347 -0.48 9.12 -13.56
CA GLN A 347 -1.32 7.95 -13.29
C GLN A 347 -1.39 7.06 -14.55
N GLY A 348 -1.19 5.76 -14.36
CA GLY A 348 -1.13 4.76 -15.43
C GLY A 348 0.21 4.64 -16.15
N ASP A 349 1.17 5.55 -15.94
CA ASP A 349 2.52 5.39 -16.51
C ASP A 349 3.25 4.21 -15.86
N HIS A 350 4.14 3.58 -16.62
CA HIS A 350 4.86 2.39 -16.19
C HIS A 350 6.29 2.74 -15.73
N VAL A 351 6.58 2.45 -14.46
CA VAL A 351 7.90 2.65 -13.85
C VAL A 351 8.54 1.28 -13.65
N ALA A 352 9.62 0.99 -14.38
CA ALA A 352 10.33 -0.26 -14.27
C ALA A 352 11.43 -0.20 -13.20
N ILE A 353 11.61 -1.29 -12.46
CA ILE A 353 12.73 -1.42 -11.53
C ILE A 353 13.57 -2.67 -11.80
N TRP A 354 14.85 -2.43 -12.09
CA TRP A 354 15.87 -3.45 -12.36
C TRP A 354 16.95 -3.44 -11.29
N ALA A 355 16.60 -4.03 -10.14
CA ALA A 355 17.43 -4.03 -8.96
C ALA A 355 17.24 -5.30 -8.13
N THR A 356 18.24 -5.60 -7.31
CA THR A 356 18.18 -6.60 -6.24
C THR A 356 17.37 -6.05 -5.05
N ASN A 357 17.41 -6.72 -3.88
CA ASN A 357 16.61 -6.35 -2.70
C ASN A 357 17.19 -5.12 -1.95
N VAL A 358 17.52 -4.05 -2.67
CA VAL A 358 18.05 -2.78 -2.13
C VAL A 358 16.92 -1.84 -1.71
N PRO A 359 17.16 -0.85 -0.81
CA PRO A 359 16.13 0.10 -0.35
C PRO A 359 15.38 0.81 -1.49
N ALA A 360 16.11 1.21 -2.54
CA ALA A 360 15.54 1.83 -3.73
C ALA A 360 14.43 0.98 -4.38
N TRP A 361 14.51 -0.36 -4.28
CA TRP A 361 13.46 -1.25 -4.77
C TRP A 361 12.14 -1.04 -4.04
N PHE A 362 12.19 -1.06 -2.71
CA PHE A 362 11.02 -0.90 -1.84
C PHE A 362 10.43 0.50 -1.98
N ILE A 363 11.26 1.53 -1.95
CA ILE A 363 10.82 2.93 -2.08
C ILE A 363 10.15 3.15 -3.44
N THR A 364 10.73 2.65 -4.54
CA THR A 364 10.14 2.80 -5.88
C THR A 364 8.80 2.10 -6.00
N PHE A 365 8.65 0.88 -5.44
CA PHE A 365 7.37 0.16 -5.43
C PHE A 365 6.28 1.01 -4.80
N TRP A 366 6.51 1.46 -3.56
CA TRP A 366 5.52 2.18 -2.79
C TRP A 366 5.23 3.57 -3.38
N ALA A 367 6.25 4.32 -3.79
CA ALA A 367 6.09 5.65 -4.41
C ALA A 367 5.29 5.60 -5.71
N THR A 368 5.55 4.60 -6.55
CA THR A 368 4.84 4.39 -7.82
C THR A 368 3.37 4.09 -7.57
N THR A 369 3.09 3.19 -6.61
CA THR A 369 1.72 2.87 -6.22
C THR A 369 0.98 4.03 -5.55
N LYS A 370 1.70 4.98 -4.92
CA LYS A 370 1.13 6.16 -4.24
C LYS A 370 0.68 7.26 -5.18
N ILE A 371 1.25 7.33 -6.38
CA ILE A 371 0.89 8.33 -7.40
C ILE A 371 0.02 7.75 -8.53
N GLY A 372 -0.44 6.50 -8.39
CA GLY A 372 -1.29 5.82 -9.36
C GLY A 372 -0.55 5.32 -10.61
N ALA A 373 0.78 5.25 -10.58
CA ALA A 373 1.58 4.64 -11.63
C ALA A 373 1.69 3.13 -11.41
N VAL A 374 2.10 2.38 -12.43
CA VAL A 374 2.26 0.92 -12.37
C VAL A 374 3.73 0.57 -12.22
N LEU A 375 4.06 -0.21 -11.18
CA LEU A 375 5.42 -0.73 -11.05
C LEU A 375 5.60 -1.96 -11.93
N VAL A 376 6.59 -1.91 -12.82
CA VAL A 376 7.04 -3.06 -13.63
C VAL A 376 8.28 -3.69 -13.00
N THR A 377 8.22 -4.98 -12.67
CA THR A 377 9.41 -5.66 -12.13
C THR A 377 10.27 -6.23 -13.25
N VAL A 378 11.58 -6.01 -13.16
CA VAL A 378 12.56 -6.56 -14.11
C VAL A 378 13.39 -7.62 -13.42
N ASN A 379 13.49 -8.78 -14.05
CA ASN A 379 14.29 -9.89 -13.56
C ASN A 379 15.79 -9.53 -13.59
N THR A 380 16.48 -9.72 -12.48
CA THR A 380 17.89 -9.34 -12.32
C THR A 380 18.86 -10.14 -13.20
N ALA A 381 18.44 -11.26 -13.78
CA ALA A 381 19.28 -12.05 -14.68
C ALA A 381 19.04 -11.76 -16.18
N TYR A 382 18.08 -10.91 -16.52
CA TYR A 382 17.82 -10.58 -17.92
C TYR A 382 19.06 -10.00 -18.60
N LYS A 383 19.25 -10.39 -19.85
CA LYS A 383 20.25 -9.80 -20.74
C LYS A 383 19.56 -8.84 -21.71
N ILE A 384 20.36 -8.25 -22.59
CA ILE A 384 19.94 -7.17 -23.49
C ILE A 384 18.64 -7.45 -24.26
N HIS A 385 18.46 -8.67 -24.78
CA HIS A 385 17.27 -9.02 -25.56
C HIS A 385 16.00 -9.08 -24.70
N GLU A 386 16.08 -9.71 -23.52
CA GLU A 386 14.93 -9.86 -22.64
C GLU A 386 14.52 -8.52 -22.03
N VAL A 387 15.51 -7.69 -21.65
CA VAL A 387 15.22 -6.37 -21.08
C VAL A 387 14.73 -5.39 -22.14
N GLU A 388 15.26 -5.40 -23.37
CA GLU A 388 14.71 -4.57 -24.45
C GLU A 388 13.25 -4.95 -24.73
N TYR A 389 12.96 -6.26 -24.83
CA TYR A 389 11.60 -6.74 -25.02
C TYR A 389 10.68 -6.24 -23.90
N LEU A 390 11.07 -6.44 -22.63
CA LEU A 390 10.29 -6.01 -21.49
C LEU A 390 10.02 -4.51 -21.54
N LEU A 391 11.07 -3.68 -21.62
CA LEU A 391 10.94 -2.22 -21.57
C LEU A 391 10.09 -1.66 -22.72
N ARG A 392 10.14 -2.29 -23.91
CA ARG A 392 9.25 -1.96 -25.03
C ARG A 392 7.83 -2.43 -24.79
N GLN A 393 7.64 -3.68 -24.37
CA GLN A 393 6.33 -4.30 -24.23
C GLN A 393 5.51 -3.62 -23.12
N SER A 394 6.18 -3.20 -22.04
CA SER A 394 5.59 -2.41 -20.96
C SER A 394 5.51 -0.93 -21.25
N ASP A 395 5.89 -0.40 -22.42
CA ASP A 395 5.92 1.06 -22.65
C ASP A 395 6.59 1.85 -21.51
N THR A 396 7.70 1.34 -20.97
CA THR A 396 8.31 1.90 -19.75
C THR A 396 8.61 3.38 -19.90
N HIS A 397 8.06 4.19 -19.00
CA HIS A 397 8.28 5.63 -18.93
C HIS A 397 9.57 5.98 -18.16
N THR A 398 9.76 5.36 -16.99
CA THR A 398 10.92 5.62 -16.12
C THR A 398 11.54 4.29 -15.72
N LEU A 399 12.87 4.18 -15.78
CA LEU A 399 13.63 3.02 -15.30
C LEU A 399 14.44 3.40 -14.06
N VAL A 400 14.28 2.65 -12.98
CA VAL A 400 15.16 2.68 -11.80
C VAL A 400 16.01 1.42 -11.83
N MET A 401 17.33 1.55 -11.69
CA MET A 401 18.25 0.41 -11.79
C MET A 401 19.47 0.55 -10.90
N ILE A 402 20.08 -0.58 -10.54
CA ILE A 402 21.45 -0.63 -9.97
C ILE A 402 22.49 -0.79 -11.10
N ASN A 403 23.78 -0.88 -10.78
CA ASN A 403 24.81 -1.03 -11.81
C ASN A 403 24.75 -2.39 -12.53
N GLY A 404 24.42 -3.44 -11.80
CA GLY A 404 24.39 -4.80 -12.32
C GLY A 404 24.28 -5.83 -11.20
N TYR A 405 24.13 -7.09 -11.59
CA TYR A 405 24.14 -8.21 -10.65
C TYR A 405 24.76 -9.45 -11.30
N LYS A 406 25.67 -10.11 -10.56
CA LYS A 406 26.48 -11.25 -11.03
C LYS A 406 27.19 -10.92 -12.35
N ASP A 407 26.82 -11.60 -13.42
CA ASP A 407 27.38 -11.51 -14.76
C ASP A 407 26.59 -10.57 -15.69
N SER A 408 25.63 -9.82 -15.14
CA SER A 408 24.80 -8.88 -15.89
C SER A 408 25.15 -7.44 -15.55
N ASP A 409 25.80 -6.74 -16.49
CA ASP A 409 26.12 -5.32 -16.40
C ASP A 409 24.98 -4.49 -17.01
N TYR A 410 24.13 -3.93 -16.17
CA TYR A 410 22.94 -3.20 -16.61
C TYR A 410 23.32 -1.88 -17.26
N VAL A 411 24.38 -1.22 -16.79
CA VAL A 411 24.87 0.06 -17.33
C VAL A 411 25.36 -0.14 -18.76
N SER A 412 26.17 -1.16 -19.02
CA SER A 412 26.63 -1.50 -20.36
C SER A 412 25.46 -1.82 -21.30
N ILE A 413 24.51 -2.62 -20.83
CA ILE A 413 23.30 -2.97 -21.60
C ILE A 413 22.50 -1.71 -21.96
N MET A 414 22.25 -0.81 -21.01
CA MET A 414 21.51 0.43 -21.28
C MET A 414 22.28 1.39 -22.19
N ASN A 415 23.60 1.45 -22.12
CA ASN A 415 24.42 2.22 -23.06
C ASN A 415 24.34 1.68 -24.50
N GLU A 416 24.15 0.37 -24.68
CA GLU A 416 23.94 -0.25 -26.00
C GLU A 416 22.50 -0.07 -26.51
N LEU A 417 21.50 -0.17 -25.63
CA LEU A 417 20.10 0.08 -25.96
C LEU A 417 19.81 1.56 -26.24
N CYS A 418 20.51 2.45 -25.54
CA CYS A 418 20.28 3.89 -25.57
C CYS A 418 21.62 4.64 -25.72
N PRO A 419 22.31 4.53 -26.88
CA PRO A 419 23.57 5.24 -27.12
C PRO A 419 23.45 6.76 -26.99
N GLU A 420 22.24 7.32 -27.09
CA GLU A 420 21.91 8.72 -26.88
C GLU A 420 22.21 9.22 -25.45
N LEU A 421 22.33 8.32 -24.46
CA LEU A 421 22.67 8.67 -23.08
C LEU A 421 23.98 9.45 -22.95
N LYS A 422 24.95 9.19 -23.85
CA LYS A 422 26.26 9.86 -23.85
C LYS A 422 26.18 11.38 -24.02
N TYR A 423 25.12 11.87 -24.64
CA TYR A 423 24.93 13.29 -24.96
C TYR A 423 23.67 13.87 -24.33
N SER A 424 22.93 13.06 -23.55
CA SER A 424 21.70 13.49 -22.89
C SER A 424 22.01 14.18 -21.57
N GLU A 425 21.23 15.21 -21.24
CA GLU A 425 21.32 15.91 -19.96
C GLU A 425 20.46 15.18 -18.90
N PRO A 426 21.02 14.78 -17.74
CA PRO A 426 20.24 14.19 -16.65
C PRO A 426 19.04 15.07 -16.25
N GLY A 427 17.89 14.44 -16.01
CA GLY A 427 16.64 15.14 -15.63
C GLY A 427 15.89 15.80 -16.79
N LYS A 428 16.43 15.78 -18.02
CA LYS A 428 15.64 16.07 -19.23
C LYS A 428 15.04 14.78 -19.79
N PRO A 429 13.82 14.84 -20.36
CA PRO A 429 13.21 13.67 -20.97
C PRO A 429 14.08 13.06 -22.09
N LEU A 430 14.37 11.77 -21.98
CA LEU A 430 15.06 10.98 -22.99
C LEU A 430 14.15 10.69 -24.18
N HIS A 431 14.77 10.68 -25.36
CA HIS A 431 14.12 10.36 -26.63
C HIS A 431 14.97 9.34 -27.38
N THR A 432 14.93 8.09 -26.91
CA THR A 432 15.75 7.01 -27.48
C THR A 432 15.03 6.32 -28.64
N LYS A 433 15.78 5.92 -29.67
CA LYS A 433 15.19 5.27 -30.84
C LYS A 433 14.63 3.87 -30.53
N ARG A 434 15.31 3.10 -29.68
CA ARG A 434 14.91 1.73 -29.34
C ARG A 434 13.81 1.69 -28.29
N LEU A 435 13.79 2.62 -27.34
CA LEU A 435 12.81 2.66 -26.26
C LEU A 435 12.04 3.99 -26.33
N PRO A 436 11.05 4.13 -27.23
CA PRO A 436 10.43 5.42 -27.54
C PRO A 436 9.60 6.01 -26.39
N PHE A 437 9.20 5.20 -25.41
CA PHE A 437 8.47 5.65 -24.23
C PHE A 437 9.37 5.97 -23.04
N LEU A 438 10.63 5.54 -23.05
CA LEU A 438 11.56 5.78 -21.96
C LEU A 438 11.96 7.26 -21.93
N ARG A 439 11.64 7.93 -20.82
CA ARG A 439 11.92 9.35 -20.57
C ARG A 439 13.00 9.55 -19.51
N ASN A 440 13.14 8.64 -18.56
CA ASN A 440 14.06 8.83 -17.45
C ASN A 440 14.76 7.52 -17.08
N ILE A 441 16.05 7.61 -16.74
CA ILE A 441 16.79 6.52 -16.09
C ILE A 441 17.39 7.06 -14.79
N ILE A 442 17.14 6.36 -13.69
CA ILE A 442 17.70 6.63 -12.37
C ILE A 442 18.61 5.45 -12.01
N ASN A 443 19.90 5.73 -11.79
CA ASN A 443 20.84 4.74 -11.28
C ASN A 443 21.00 4.91 -9.76
N ALA A 444 20.66 3.85 -9.02
CA ALA A 444 20.61 3.85 -7.57
C ALA A 444 21.99 3.75 -6.89
N GLU A 445 23.05 3.40 -7.62
CA GLU A 445 24.38 3.10 -7.06
C GLU A 445 25.49 4.01 -7.57
N SER A 446 25.35 4.57 -8.78
CA SER A 446 26.40 5.41 -9.36
C SER A 446 25.85 6.49 -10.30
N LYS A 447 26.65 7.55 -10.49
CA LYS A 447 26.38 8.55 -11.52
C LYS A 447 26.73 8.00 -12.90
N GLN A 448 25.82 8.13 -13.86
CA GLN A 448 25.99 7.70 -15.24
C GLN A 448 25.63 8.82 -16.21
N PRO A 449 26.34 8.99 -17.35
CA PRO A 449 25.97 9.97 -18.37
C PRO A 449 24.50 9.82 -18.80
N GLY A 450 23.78 10.95 -18.87
CA GLY A 450 22.37 10.97 -19.26
C GLY A 450 21.38 10.36 -18.27
N CYS A 451 21.84 9.87 -17.11
CA CYS A 451 21.00 9.31 -16.06
C CYS A 451 21.07 10.18 -14.80
N LEU A 452 20.01 10.18 -14.00
CA LEU A 452 20.03 10.76 -12.65
C LEU A 452 20.64 9.74 -11.68
N SER A 453 21.46 10.18 -10.72
CA SER A 453 21.74 9.35 -9.54
C SER A 453 20.55 9.32 -8.58
N TRP A 454 20.54 8.38 -7.63
CA TRP A 454 19.51 8.30 -6.59
C TRP A 454 19.30 9.65 -5.87
N ASP A 455 20.38 10.25 -5.37
CA ASP A 455 20.31 11.52 -4.63
C ASP A 455 19.83 12.70 -5.49
N GLU A 456 20.23 12.75 -6.77
CA GLU A 456 19.78 13.77 -7.72
C GLU A 456 18.29 13.62 -8.00
N ALA A 457 17.79 12.38 -8.15
CA ALA A 457 16.37 12.12 -8.30
C ALA A 457 15.60 12.52 -7.03
N MET A 458 16.06 12.12 -5.84
CA MET A 458 15.44 12.47 -4.55
C MET A 458 15.37 13.99 -4.35
N ALA A 459 16.39 14.74 -4.75
CA ALA A 459 16.42 16.19 -4.65
C ALA A 459 15.34 16.90 -5.51
N LEU A 460 14.84 16.25 -6.58
CA LEU A 460 13.74 16.80 -7.37
C LEU A 460 12.42 16.87 -6.60
N ALA A 461 12.31 16.16 -5.46
CA ALA A 461 11.14 16.24 -4.59
C ALA A 461 10.82 17.69 -4.21
N ASP A 462 11.84 18.53 -3.97
CA ASP A 462 11.69 19.93 -3.56
C ASP A 462 10.93 20.80 -4.58
N THR A 463 10.81 20.34 -5.83
CA THR A 463 10.10 21.06 -6.89
C THR A 463 8.59 20.78 -6.93
N VAL A 464 8.12 19.79 -6.18
CA VAL A 464 6.71 19.35 -6.16
C VAL A 464 6.20 19.43 -4.72
N PRO A 465 5.08 20.10 -4.41
CA PRO A 465 4.50 20.10 -3.06
C PRO A 465 3.99 18.70 -2.66
N LEU A 466 4.02 18.37 -1.35
CA LEU A 466 3.57 17.06 -0.85
C LEU A 466 2.07 16.84 -1.14
N GLU A 467 1.29 17.91 -1.14
CA GLU A 467 -0.14 17.95 -1.42
C GLU A 467 -0.48 17.35 -2.80
N GLU A 468 0.42 17.44 -3.78
CA GLU A 468 0.23 16.83 -5.09
C GLU A 468 0.28 15.30 -5.03
N VAL A 469 1.08 14.72 -4.13
CA VAL A 469 1.07 13.27 -3.86
C VAL A 469 -0.29 12.87 -3.29
N TRP A 470 -0.77 13.57 -2.25
CA TRP A 470 -2.06 13.28 -1.63
C TRP A 470 -3.22 13.42 -2.62
N ARG A 471 -3.20 14.44 -3.48
CA ARG A 471 -4.21 14.62 -4.52
C ARG A 471 -4.27 13.41 -5.47
N ARG A 472 -3.11 12.89 -5.88
CA ARG A 472 -3.03 11.71 -6.75
C ARG A 472 -3.46 10.45 -6.03
N GLU A 473 -2.98 10.25 -4.81
CA GLU A 473 -3.33 9.11 -3.97
C GLU A 473 -4.84 8.97 -3.78
N ASN A 474 -5.54 10.07 -3.50
CA ASN A 474 -7.00 10.08 -3.31
C ASN A 474 -7.78 9.77 -4.59
N ALA A 475 -7.17 9.89 -5.77
CA ALA A 475 -7.80 9.57 -7.05
C ALA A 475 -7.66 8.09 -7.44
N ILE A 476 -6.89 7.30 -6.69
CA ILE A 476 -6.61 5.88 -7.00
C ILE A 476 -7.78 5.01 -6.58
N ASN A 477 -8.20 4.11 -7.47
CA ASN A 477 -9.14 3.05 -7.14
C ASN A 477 -8.39 1.76 -6.75
N ARG A 478 -8.90 1.02 -5.76
CA ARG A 478 -8.31 -0.29 -5.38
C ARG A 478 -8.27 -1.32 -6.51
N HIS A 479 -9.09 -1.19 -7.54
CA HIS A 479 -9.11 -2.07 -8.72
C HIS A 479 -8.22 -1.55 -9.87
N ASP A 480 -7.49 -0.46 -9.66
CA ASP A 480 -6.45 0.00 -10.59
C ASP A 480 -5.25 -0.93 -10.53
N VAL A 481 -4.56 -1.08 -11.67
CA VAL A 481 -3.33 -1.87 -11.79
C VAL A 481 -2.23 -1.12 -11.05
N CYS A 482 -1.56 -1.80 -10.12
CA CYS A 482 -0.46 -1.22 -9.35
C CYS A 482 0.88 -1.89 -9.65
N ASN A 483 0.85 -3.11 -10.16
CA ASN A 483 2.04 -3.90 -10.45
C ASN A 483 1.87 -4.72 -11.73
N MET A 484 2.95 -4.82 -12.50
CA MET A 484 3.06 -5.71 -13.65
C MET A 484 4.31 -6.58 -13.52
N GLN A 485 4.13 -7.91 -13.63
CA GLN A 485 5.22 -8.88 -13.52
C GLN A 485 5.33 -9.72 -14.78
N TYR A 486 6.55 -9.96 -15.25
CA TYR A 486 6.77 -10.78 -16.45
C TYR A 486 7.00 -12.25 -16.09
N THR A 487 6.16 -13.12 -16.65
CA THR A 487 6.32 -14.58 -16.54
C THR A 487 6.93 -15.12 -17.83
N SER A 488 7.83 -16.11 -17.75
CA SER A 488 8.56 -16.61 -18.94
C SER A 488 7.69 -17.32 -19.98
N GLY A 489 6.39 -17.51 -19.72
CA GLY A 489 5.46 -18.18 -20.63
C GLY A 489 5.88 -19.60 -21.03
N THR A 490 5.00 -20.32 -21.71
CA THR A 490 5.34 -21.60 -22.36
C THR A 490 5.64 -21.42 -23.85
N THR A 491 5.49 -20.19 -24.35
CA THR A 491 5.53 -19.83 -25.78
C THR A 491 6.80 -19.05 -26.16
N GLY A 492 7.81 -19.02 -25.29
CA GLY A 492 9.13 -18.44 -25.56
C GLY A 492 9.31 -16.96 -25.20
N PHE A 493 8.24 -16.14 -25.22
CA PHE A 493 8.32 -14.70 -24.85
C PHE A 493 7.63 -14.39 -23.52
N PRO A 494 8.24 -13.57 -22.64
CA PRO A 494 7.65 -13.22 -21.37
C PRO A 494 6.34 -12.43 -21.49
N LYS A 495 5.36 -12.65 -20.60
CA LYS A 495 4.06 -11.95 -20.61
C LYS A 495 3.89 -11.08 -19.37
N GLY A 496 3.48 -9.82 -19.54
CA GLY A 496 3.24 -8.88 -18.44
C GLY A 496 1.89 -9.12 -17.77
N VAL A 497 1.90 -9.73 -16.59
CA VAL A 497 0.72 -9.99 -15.74
C VAL A 497 0.31 -8.71 -15.02
N MET A 498 -0.89 -8.19 -15.25
CA MET A 498 -1.40 -6.97 -14.59
C MET A 498 -2.12 -7.30 -13.27
N LEU A 499 -1.56 -6.82 -12.16
CA LEU A 499 -2.08 -6.99 -10.80
C LEU A 499 -2.57 -5.66 -10.22
N THR A 500 -3.74 -5.70 -9.59
CA THR A 500 -4.39 -4.56 -8.95
C THR A 500 -4.01 -4.41 -7.48
N HIS A 501 -4.24 -3.23 -6.90
CA HIS A 501 -4.05 -3.05 -5.45
C HIS A 501 -4.86 -4.08 -4.64
N TYR A 502 -6.12 -4.30 -5.03
CA TYR A 502 -7.02 -5.24 -4.37
C TYR A 502 -6.52 -6.69 -4.46
N ASN A 503 -5.92 -7.08 -5.59
CA ASN A 503 -5.29 -8.39 -5.72
C ASN A 503 -4.13 -8.54 -4.71
N VAL A 504 -3.21 -7.59 -4.74
CA VAL A 504 -1.91 -7.66 -4.02
C VAL A 504 -2.09 -7.53 -2.51
N VAL A 505 -2.86 -6.55 -2.05
CA VAL A 505 -3.13 -6.30 -0.62
C VAL A 505 -3.74 -7.53 0.03
N ASN A 506 -4.81 -8.06 -0.57
CA ASN A 506 -5.56 -9.16 0.02
C ASN A 506 -4.82 -10.49 -0.05
N ASN A 507 -3.99 -10.71 -1.07
CA ASN A 507 -3.19 -11.94 -1.14
C ASN A 507 -2.12 -11.93 -0.06
N GLY A 508 -1.39 -10.82 0.08
CA GLY A 508 -0.41 -10.65 1.16
C GLY A 508 -1.05 -10.76 2.54
N LYS A 509 -2.20 -10.10 2.78
CA LYS A 509 -2.94 -10.21 4.04
C LYS A 509 -3.32 -11.65 4.37
N CYS A 510 -3.96 -12.36 3.45
CA CYS A 510 -4.37 -13.75 3.70
C CYS A 510 -3.17 -14.68 3.91
N ILE A 511 -2.06 -14.45 3.20
CA ILE A 511 -0.82 -15.22 3.39
C ILE A 511 -0.22 -14.96 4.78
N GLY A 512 -0.18 -13.70 5.22
CA GLY A 512 0.29 -13.32 6.56
C GLY A 512 -0.60 -13.91 7.67
N ASP A 513 -1.92 -13.95 7.47
CA ASP A 513 -2.85 -14.61 8.39
C ASP A 513 -2.53 -16.10 8.57
N CYS A 514 -2.23 -16.79 7.46
CA CYS A 514 -1.89 -18.21 7.45
C CYS A 514 -0.57 -18.51 8.17
N MET A 515 0.34 -17.54 8.25
CA MET A 515 1.58 -17.59 9.03
C MET A 515 1.42 -17.04 10.45
N ASP A 516 0.25 -16.50 10.81
CA ASP A 516 0.01 -15.80 12.09
C ASP A 516 0.98 -14.64 12.33
N LEU A 517 1.26 -13.81 11.32
CA LEU A 517 2.18 -12.67 11.44
C LEU A 517 1.63 -11.54 12.34
N SER A 518 2.52 -10.77 12.96
CA SER A 518 2.21 -9.60 13.78
C SER A 518 3.41 -8.67 13.96
N THR A 519 3.25 -7.59 14.74
CA THR A 519 4.36 -6.70 15.13
C THR A 519 5.50 -7.37 15.90
N ALA A 520 5.31 -8.60 16.41
CA ALA A 520 6.38 -9.36 17.04
C ALA A 520 7.34 -10.01 16.02
N ASP A 521 6.96 -10.05 14.74
CA ASP A 521 7.68 -10.79 13.73
C ASP A 521 8.74 -9.97 13.00
N LYS A 522 9.84 -10.65 12.69
CA LYS A 522 10.95 -10.15 11.87
C LYS A 522 11.15 -11.08 10.69
N MET A 523 10.71 -10.63 9.52
CA MET A 523 10.74 -11.38 8.27
C MET A 523 12.07 -11.13 7.53
N MET A 524 12.93 -12.14 7.42
CA MET A 524 14.09 -12.04 6.54
C MET A 524 13.67 -12.22 5.08
N ILE A 525 13.96 -11.22 4.24
CA ILE A 525 13.66 -11.25 2.80
C ILE A 525 14.92 -11.59 2.01
N GLN A 526 15.06 -12.87 1.68
CA GLN A 526 16.15 -13.41 0.86
C GLN A 526 15.73 -13.86 -0.54
N VAL A 527 14.43 -14.02 -0.75
CA VAL A 527 13.85 -14.30 -2.07
C VAL A 527 13.86 -13.04 -2.95
N PRO A 528 13.97 -13.15 -4.28
CA PRO A 528 14.07 -11.98 -5.15
C PRO A 528 12.80 -11.12 -5.17
N MET A 529 12.94 -9.80 -5.01
CA MET A 529 11.80 -8.87 -5.01
C MET A 529 11.13 -8.70 -6.37
N PHE A 530 11.83 -8.94 -7.49
CA PHE A 530 11.21 -8.87 -8.82
C PHE A 530 10.12 -9.93 -9.05
N HIS A 531 10.09 -10.98 -8.20
CA HIS A 531 9.14 -12.08 -8.26
C HIS A 531 8.06 -11.91 -7.18
N CYS A 532 6.83 -12.34 -7.48
CA CYS A 532 5.68 -12.28 -6.57
C CYS A 532 5.92 -12.92 -5.19
N PHE A 533 6.87 -13.87 -5.09
CA PHE A 533 7.30 -14.46 -3.82
C PHE A 533 7.96 -13.41 -2.89
N GLY A 534 8.92 -12.63 -3.36
CA GLY A 534 9.50 -11.56 -2.53
C GLY A 534 8.49 -10.46 -2.24
N MET A 535 7.82 -10.00 -3.30
CA MET A 535 6.90 -8.87 -3.22
C MET A 535 5.67 -9.14 -2.36
N VAL A 536 4.90 -10.19 -2.63
CA VAL A 536 3.61 -10.42 -1.96
C VAL A 536 3.76 -11.23 -0.70
N LEU A 537 4.38 -12.42 -0.80
CA LEU A 537 4.43 -13.41 0.28
C LEU A 537 5.36 -12.98 1.42
N SER A 538 6.36 -12.13 1.13
CA SER A 538 7.25 -11.59 2.14
C SER A 538 6.90 -10.15 2.48
N MET A 539 7.02 -9.19 1.54
CA MET A 539 6.85 -7.77 1.86
C MET A 539 5.40 -7.40 2.21
N ILE A 540 4.42 -7.65 1.34
CA ILE A 540 3.03 -7.26 1.62
C ILE A 540 2.45 -8.05 2.80
N ALA A 541 2.74 -9.35 2.91
CA ALA A 541 2.33 -10.16 4.07
C ALA A 541 2.87 -9.60 5.39
N SER A 542 4.12 -9.12 5.41
CA SER A 542 4.71 -8.50 6.61
C SER A 542 4.09 -7.14 6.92
N MET A 543 3.95 -6.28 5.91
CA MET A 543 3.46 -4.91 6.11
C MET A 543 2.00 -4.86 6.54
N THR A 544 1.15 -5.74 5.99
CA THR A 544 -0.24 -5.90 6.44
C THR A 544 -0.38 -6.43 7.88
N HIS A 545 0.70 -6.76 8.56
CA HIS A 545 0.69 -7.18 9.96
C HIS A 545 1.62 -6.34 10.85
N GLY A 546 2.20 -5.26 10.32
CA GLY A 546 3.15 -4.41 11.06
C GLY A 546 4.46 -5.12 11.44
N ALA A 547 4.80 -6.23 10.78
CA ALA A 547 6.06 -6.95 11.04
C ALA A 547 7.28 -6.14 10.55
N THR A 548 8.45 -6.40 11.13
CA THR A 548 9.71 -5.81 10.66
C THR A 548 10.28 -6.61 9.48
N LEU A 549 10.67 -5.93 8.41
CA LEU A 549 11.33 -6.53 7.26
C LEU A 549 12.84 -6.43 7.43
N CYS A 550 13.55 -7.55 7.25
CA CYS A 550 15.00 -7.66 7.30
C CYS A 550 15.54 -8.16 5.95
N PRO A 551 15.58 -7.34 4.89
CA PRO A 551 16.00 -7.82 3.58
C PRO A 551 17.51 -8.03 3.53
N ILE A 552 17.94 -9.03 2.77
CA ILE A 552 19.31 -9.16 2.31
C ILE A 552 19.32 -8.93 0.79
N PRO A 553 20.29 -8.18 0.23
CA PRO A 553 20.31 -7.81 -1.19
C PRO A 553 20.18 -9.02 -2.13
N TYR A 554 20.81 -10.14 -1.77
CA TYR A 554 20.73 -11.40 -2.48
C TYR A 554 20.94 -12.57 -1.52
N PHE A 555 20.45 -13.75 -1.91
CA PHE A 555 20.64 -14.96 -1.12
C PHE A 555 22.12 -15.37 -1.06
N SER A 556 22.61 -15.57 0.16
CA SER A 556 23.86 -16.25 0.48
C SER A 556 23.65 -16.96 1.83
N PRO A 557 23.93 -18.27 1.96
CA PRO A 557 23.73 -18.99 3.21
C PRO A 557 24.41 -18.32 4.40
N ARG A 558 25.68 -17.91 4.25
CA ARG A 558 26.44 -17.19 5.28
C ARG A 558 25.75 -15.90 5.73
N VAL A 559 25.31 -15.07 4.78
CA VAL A 559 24.67 -13.77 5.08
C VAL A 559 23.29 -13.99 5.71
N ALA A 560 22.54 -14.98 5.25
CA ALA A 560 21.24 -15.34 5.81
C ALA A 560 21.37 -15.81 7.27
N LEU A 561 22.32 -16.72 7.55
CA LEU A 561 22.59 -17.21 8.90
C LEU A 561 23.08 -16.09 9.85
N ASP A 562 23.93 -15.19 9.36
CA ASP A 562 24.36 -14.00 10.13
C ASP A 562 23.18 -13.05 10.42
N CYS A 563 22.28 -12.85 9.46
CA CYS A 563 21.06 -12.05 9.65
C CYS A 563 20.15 -12.65 10.73
N ILE A 564 19.96 -13.98 10.71
CA ILE A 564 19.20 -14.71 11.74
C ILE A 564 19.72 -14.40 13.14
N ASN A 565 21.04 -14.48 13.33
CA ASN A 565 21.68 -14.19 14.62
C ASN A 565 21.54 -12.73 15.04
N LYS A 566 21.85 -11.78 14.14
CA LYS A 566 21.89 -10.35 14.47
C LYS A 566 20.52 -9.77 14.77
N GLU A 567 19.54 -10.08 13.93
CA GLU A 567 18.20 -9.48 14.05
C GLU A 567 17.24 -10.35 14.86
N LYS A 568 17.63 -11.59 15.23
CA LYS A 568 16.77 -12.57 15.89
C LYS A 568 15.51 -12.83 15.06
N ILE A 569 15.75 -13.25 13.83
CA ILE A 569 14.71 -13.47 12.82
C ILE A 569 13.69 -14.49 13.35
N THR A 570 12.40 -14.19 13.16
CA THR A 570 11.30 -15.07 13.60
C THR A 570 10.71 -15.87 12.44
N CYS A 571 10.86 -15.37 11.23
CA CYS A 571 10.37 -16.02 10.02
C CYS A 571 11.18 -15.66 8.79
N PHE A 572 11.24 -16.59 7.85
CA PHE A 572 11.75 -16.30 6.51
C PHE A 572 11.11 -17.22 5.47
N ASN A 573 11.08 -16.71 4.25
CA ASN A 573 10.57 -17.41 3.10
C ASN A 573 11.73 -17.88 2.22
N GLY A 574 11.53 -19.00 1.51
CA GLY A 574 12.55 -19.54 0.62
C GLY A 574 12.04 -20.62 -0.32
N VAL A 575 12.86 -20.91 -1.33
CA VAL A 575 12.75 -22.13 -2.13
C VAL A 575 13.53 -23.27 -1.45
N PRO A 576 13.19 -24.55 -1.66
CA PRO A 576 13.87 -25.68 -1.02
C PRO A 576 15.40 -25.65 -1.09
N THR A 577 15.96 -25.24 -2.23
CA THR A 577 17.42 -25.15 -2.42
C THR A 577 18.10 -24.15 -1.49
N MET A 578 17.41 -23.08 -1.08
CA MET A 578 17.93 -22.12 -0.11
C MET A 578 18.02 -22.73 1.29
N PHE A 579 16.99 -23.47 1.71
CA PHE A 579 16.99 -24.17 2.99
C PHE A 579 18.07 -25.25 3.05
N ILE A 580 18.22 -26.06 1.99
CA ILE A 580 19.28 -27.06 1.87
C ILE A 580 20.65 -26.40 2.00
N ALA A 581 20.89 -25.32 1.24
CA ALA A 581 22.18 -24.62 1.27
C ALA A 581 22.50 -24.02 2.65
N MET A 582 21.49 -23.60 3.43
CA MET A 582 21.68 -23.16 4.81
C MET A 582 21.95 -24.33 5.75
N LEU A 583 21.21 -25.44 5.65
CA LEU A 583 21.41 -26.66 6.46
C LEU A 583 22.82 -27.25 6.28
N GLU A 584 23.37 -27.16 5.07
CA GLU A 584 24.68 -27.71 4.70
C GLU A 584 25.85 -26.76 4.97
N HIS A 585 25.59 -25.51 5.39
CA HIS A 585 26.62 -24.50 5.61
C HIS A 585 27.38 -24.70 6.93
N GLU A 586 28.69 -24.42 6.95
CA GLU A 586 29.56 -24.60 8.13
C GLU A 586 29.17 -23.73 9.35
N ASP A 587 28.49 -22.61 9.12
CA ASP A 587 28.00 -21.72 10.17
C ASP A 587 26.62 -22.12 10.73
N PHE A 588 25.96 -23.12 10.15
CA PHE A 588 24.66 -23.58 10.63
C PHE A 588 24.68 -23.97 12.12
N PRO A 589 25.65 -24.75 12.63
CA PRO A 589 25.72 -25.09 14.06
C PRO A 589 25.99 -23.90 14.99
N LYS A 590 26.43 -22.76 14.44
CA LYS A 590 26.71 -21.52 15.19
C LYS A 590 25.53 -20.55 15.20
N THR A 591 24.43 -20.90 14.54
CA THR A 591 23.27 -20.03 14.37
C THR A 591 22.21 -20.35 15.42
N ASP A 592 21.74 -19.31 16.12
CA ASP A 592 20.67 -19.42 17.10
C ASP A 592 19.30 -19.32 16.42
N PHE A 593 18.65 -20.48 16.28
CA PHE A 593 17.30 -20.59 15.73
C PHE A 593 16.19 -20.48 16.79
N SER A 594 16.49 -20.20 18.07
CA SER A 594 15.50 -20.21 19.15
C SER A 594 14.36 -19.20 19.02
N HIS A 595 14.54 -18.16 18.19
CA HIS A 595 13.53 -17.14 17.92
C HIS A 595 12.67 -17.47 16.68
N MET A 596 13.10 -18.43 15.88
CA MET A 596 12.41 -18.86 14.68
C MET A 596 11.09 -19.54 15.04
N ARG A 597 10.07 -19.35 14.20
CA ARG A 597 8.78 -20.05 14.38
C ARG A 597 8.17 -20.53 13.07
N THR A 598 8.18 -19.69 12.03
CA THR A 598 7.35 -19.88 10.83
C THR A 598 8.08 -19.43 9.57
N GLY A 599 7.43 -19.62 8.43
CA GLY A 599 7.92 -19.21 7.11
C GLY A 599 7.16 -19.94 6.02
N ILE A 600 7.61 -19.72 4.78
CA ILE A 600 7.09 -20.41 3.60
C ILE A 600 8.23 -21.12 2.88
N MET A 601 8.02 -22.41 2.62
CA MET A 601 8.78 -23.14 1.60
C MET A 601 7.89 -23.33 0.37
N ALA A 602 8.24 -22.69 -0.74
CA ALA A 602 7.43 -22.71 -1.97
C ALA A 602 8.28 -22.44 -3.22
N GLY A 603 7.63 -22.26 -4.37
CA GLY A 603 8.27 -21.96 -5.66
C GLY A 603 8.75 -23.19 -6.45
N SER A 604 8.92 -24.33 -5.78
CA SER A 604 9.13 -25.64 -6.38
C SER A 604 8.57 -26.74 -5.45
N PRO A 605 8.43 -27.99 -5.93
CA PRO A 605 8.14 -29.12 -5.06
C PRO A 605 9.11 -29.17 -3.87
N CYS A 606 8.56 -29.33 -2.67
CA CYS A 606 9.30 -29.33 -1.41
C CYS A 606 9.55 -30.77 -0.95
N PRO A 607 10.80 -31.23 -0.85
CA PRO A 607 11.07 -32.59 -0.36
C PRO A 607 10.64 -32.74 1.10
N ILE A 608 9.83 -33.77 1.41
CA ILE A 608 9.32 -34.04 2.77
C ILE A 608 10.45 -34.09 3.81
N LYS A 609 11.57 -34.72 3.44
CA LYS A 609 12.75 -34.81 4.33
C LYS A 609 13.29 -33.43 4.69
N VAL A 610 13.43 -32.53 3.71
CA VAL A 610 13.93 -31.17 3.93
C VAL A 610 12.96 -30.40 4.82
N MET A 611 11.65 -30.52 4.61
CA MET A 611 10.65 -29.91 5.49
C MET A 611 10.78 -30.40 6.94
N LYS A 612 10.96 -31.71 7.16
CA LYS A 612 11.19 -32.27 8.50
C LYS A 612 12.49 -31.76 9.12
N ASP A 613 13.58 -31.75 8.36
CA ASP A 613 14.87 -31.20 8.80
C ASP A 613 14.75 -29.71 9.18
N VAL A 614 13.99 -28.91 8.44
CA VAL A 614 13.76 -27.49 8.75
C VAL A 614 12.93 -27.32 10.02
N VAL A 615 11.86 -28.09 10.18
CA VAL A 615 11.05 -28.08 11.42
C VAL A 615 11.90 -28.42 12.65
N GLU A 616 12.71 -29.47 12.55
CA GLU A 616 13.48 -30.00 13.68
C GLU A 616 14.76 -29.19 13.96
N LYS A 617 15.53 -28.83 12.92
CA LYS A 617 16.89 -28.24 13.08
C LYS A 617 16.91 -26.72 13.01
N MET A 618 15.98 -26.10 12.27
CA MET A 618 15.84 -24.64 12.21
C MET A 618 14.74 -24.13 13.16
N HIS A 619 14.15 -25.00 13.98
CA HIS A 619 13.06 -24.68 14.91
C HIS A 619 11.93 -23.90 14.24
N MET A 620 11.45 -24.39 13.08
CA MET A 620 10.32 -23.79 12.34
C MET A 620 9.05 -24.63 12.48
N PRO A 621 8.49 -24.83 13.69
CA PRO A 621 7.36 -25.73 13.91
C PRO A 621 6.07 -25.28 13.23
N GLN A 622 5.99 -24.03 12.76
CA GLN A 622 4.82 -23.44 12.10
C GLN A 622 5.04 -23.19 10.60
N ILE A 623 6.14 -23.68 10.00
CA ILE A 623 6.38 -23.49 8.56
C ILE A 623 5.20 -23.99 7.72
N THR A 624 4.87 -23.23 6.67
CA THR A 624 3.71 -23.48 5.79
C THR A 624 4.15 -23.65 4.33
N ILE A 625 3.27 -24.24 3.53
CA ILE A 625 3.40 -24.32 2.07
C ILE A 625 2.26 -23.52 1.44
N VAL A 626 2.60 -22.68 0.46
CA VAL A 626 1.64 -21.95 -0.37
C VAL A 626 1.79 -22.39 -1.81
N TYR A 627 0.66 -22.52 -2.51
CA TYR A 627 0.64 -22.80 -3.94
C TYR A 627 -0.12 -21.72 -4.70
N GLY A 628 0.38 -21.45 -5.89
CA GLY A 628 -0.05 -20.33 -6.69
C GLY A 628 0.86 -20.06 -7.88
N GLN A 629 0.48 -19.05 -8.66
CA GLN A 629 1.24 -18.55 -9.81
C GLN A 629 1.06 -17.04 -9.91
N THR A 630 1.92 -16.33 -10.65
CA THR A 630 1.89 -14.86 -10.74
C THR A 630 0.52 -14.33 -11.15
N GLU A 631 -0.16 -15.02 -12.06
CA GLU A 631 -1.52 -14.74 -12.56
C GLU A 631 -2.61 -14.81 -11.48
N ALA A 632 -2.29 -15.34 -10.30
CA ALA A 632 -3.15 -15.50 -9.13
C ALA A 632 -2.66 -14.69 -7.90
N SER A 633 -1.78 -13.71 -8.13
CA SER A 633 -1.32 -12.70 -7.17
C SER A 633 -0.58 -13.08 -5.86
N PRO A 634 0.19 -14.17 -5.70
CA PRO A 634 0.17 -15.44 -6.41
C PRO A 634 -0.63 -16.54 -5.70
N GLY A 635 -0.88 -16.45 -4.39
CA GLY A 635 -1.40 -17.57 -3.59
C GLY A 635 -2.86 -17.91 -3.90
N CYS A 636 -3.15 -19.19 -4.15
CA CYS A 636 -4.51 -19.72 -4.21
C CYS A 636 -4.84 -20.54 -2.95
N THR A 637 -3.89 -21.35 -2.51
CA THR A 637 -4.03 -22.27 -1.36
C THR A 637 -2.81 -22.16 -0.46
N GLN A 638 -3.00 -22.39 0.84
CA GLN A 638 -1.90 -22.43 1.80
C GLN A 638 -2.23 -23.41 2.94
N SER A 639 -1.22 -24.08 3.50
CA SER A 639 -1.40 -24.76 4.79
C SER A 639 -1.37 -23.74 5.94
N ARG A 640 -2.11 -23.96 7.03
CA ARG A 640 -2.13 -23.05 8.20
C ARG A 640 -1.14 -23.49 9.28
N VAL A 641 -0.68 -22.57 10.12
CA VAL A 641 0.28 -22.87 11.21
C VAL A 641 -0.18 -23.95 12.20
N ASP A 642 -1.50 -24.13 12.35
CA ASP A 642 -2.15 -25.09 13.25
C ASP A 642 -2.54 -26.41 12.57
N ASP A 643 -2.31 -26.55 11.26
CA ASP A 643 -2.52 -27.81 10.56
C ASP A 643 -1.53 -28.88 11.07
N PRO A 644 -1.93 -30.17 11.07
CA PRO A 644 -1.02 -31.26 11.35
C PRO A 644 0.22 -31.21 10.44
N LEU A 645 1.38 -31.58 10.97
CA LEU A 645 2.63 -31.55 10.20
C LEU A 645 2.50 -32.32 8.88
N GLU A 646 1.81 -33.46 8.88
CA GLU A 646 1.57 -34.28 7.67
C GLU A 646 0.86 -33.49 6.56
N VAL A 647 -0.09 -32.62 6.90
CA VAL A 647 -0.79 -31.76 5.94
C VAL A 647 0.18 -30.70 5.41
N ARG A 648 0.95 -30.07 6.30
CA ARG A 648 1.91 -29.01 5.95
C ARG A 648 3.09 -29.49 5.11
N VAL A 649 3.42 -30.79 5.12
CA VAL A 649 4.54 -31.34 4.34
C VAL A 649 4.12 -32.07 3.07
N ASN A 650 2.88 -32.59 2.98
CA ASN A 650 2.43 -33.40 1.84
C ASN A 650 1.40 -32.71 0.93
N THR A 651 0.85 -31.57 1.36
CA THR A 651 -0.19 -30.85 0.64
C THR A 651 0.24 -29.39 0.45
N VAL A 652 -0.52 -28.66 -0.35
CA VAL A 652 -0.42 -27.19 -0.45
C VAL A 652 -1.53 -26.49 0.36
N GLY A 653 -2.15 -27.24 1.27
CA GLY A 653 -3.23 -26.81 2.14
C GLY A 653 -4.54 -26.57 1.39
N ARG A 654 -5.35 -25.67 1.94
CA ARG A 654 -6.70 -25.32 1.47
C ARG A 654 -6.75 -23.88 0.96
N GLU A 655 -7.82 -23.53 0.26
CA GLU A 655 -8.02 -22.21 -0.34
C GLU A 655 -7.81 -21.05 0.66
N LEU A 656 -7.29 -19.93 0.16
CA LEU A 656 -7.25 -18.70 0.93
C LEU A 656 -8.65 -18.07 1.00
N PRO A 657 -8.97 -17.32 2.07
CA PRO A 657 -10.28 -16.67 2.23
C PRO A 657 -10.67 -15.82 1.03
N GLY A 658 -11.87 -16.01 0.48
CA GLY A 658 -12.36 -15.26 -0.69
C GLY A 658 -11.86 -15.78 -2.05
N ILE A 659 -11.18 -16.93 -2.07
CA ILE A 659 -10.79 -17.64 -3.28
C ILE A 659 -11.55 -18.96 -3.35
N GLU A 660 -12.09 -19.27 -4.52
CA GLU A 660 -12.67 -20.56 -4.86
C GLU A 660 -11.64 -21.38 -5.64
N CYS A 661 -11.49 -22.66 -5.29
CA CYS A 661 -10.59 -23.60 -5.97
C CYS A 661 -11.32 -24.92 -6.24
N LYS A 662 -11.10 -25.50 -7.42
CA LYS A 662 -11.63 -26.82 -7.77
C LYS A 662 -10.71 -27.57 -8.73
N ILE A 663 -10.97 -28.86 -8.87
CA ILE A 663 -10.31 -29.74 -9.82
C ILE A 663 -11.29 -30.02 -10.96
N VAL A 664 -10.86 -29.81 -12.20
CA VAL A 664 -11.67 -30.06 -13.40
C VAL A 664 -10.97 -31.06 -14.32
N ASP A 665 -11.77 -31.79 -15.10
CA ASP A 665 -11.26 -32.61 -16.18
C ASP A 665 -10.68 -31.69 -17.28
N PRO A 666 -9.40 -31.85 -17.67
CA PRO A 666 -8.73 -30.93 -18.59
C PRO A 666 -9.28 -30.97 -20.02
N VAL A 667 -10.06 -31.99 -20.39
CA VAL A 667 -10.66 -32.15 -21.71
C VAL A 667 -12.09 -31.62 -21.73
N THR A 668 -12.89 -31.98 -20.73
CA THR A 668 -14.33 -31.68 -20.69
C THR A 668 -14.67 -30.42 -19.89
N GLY A 669 -13.74 -29.93 -19.05
CA GLY A 669 -13.94 -28.80 -18.15
C GLY A 669 -14.91 -29.08 -16.99
N LYS A 670 -15.32 -30.33 -16.78
CA LYS A 670 -16.27 -30.71 -15.73
C LYS A 670 -15.56 -30.88 -14.39
N ASP A 671 -16.23 -30.48 -13.32
CA ASP A 671 -15.77 -30.68 -11.95
C ASP A 671 -15.54 -32.17 -11.66
N LEU A 672 -14.39 -32.48 -11.06
CA LEU A 672 -14.03 -33.82 -10.65
C LEU A 672 -14.28 -34.04 -9.15
N PRO A 673 -14.64 -35.26 -8.73
CA PRO A 673 -14.82 -35.59 -7.32
C PRO A 673 -13.47 -35.62 -6.58
N ASP A 674 -13.53 -35.63 -5.24
CA ASP A 674 -12.33 -35.73 -4.41
C ASP A 674 -11.54 -37.01 -4.74
N ASN A 675 -10.23 -36.91 -4.53
CA ASN A 675 -9.22 -37.93 -4.79
C ASN A 675 -9.01 -38.32 -6.26
N VAL A 676 -9.55 -37.54 -7.21
CA VAL A 676 -9.26 -37.68 -8.64
C VAL A 676 -8.31 -36.57 -9.09
N ASP A 677 -7.34 -36.94 -9.92
CA ASP A 677 -6.40 -35.98 -10.52
C ASP A 677 -7.05 -35.25 -11.69
N GLY A 678 -6.86 -33.94 -11.76
CA GLY A 678 -7.30 -33.10 -12.86
C GLY A 678 -6.62 -31.74 -12.84
N GLU A 679 -7.06 -30.82 -13.70
CA GLU A 679 -6.56 -29.46 -13.72
C GLU A 679 -7.02 -28.68 -12.50
N PHE A 680 -6.08 -28.01 -11.83
CA PHE A 680 -6.40 -27.04 -10.79
C PHE A 680 -6.87 -25.72 -11.43
N VAL A 681 -8.03 -25.23 -11.02
CA VAL A 681 -8.56 -23.91 -11.41
C VAL A 681 -8.92 -23.08 -10.20
N ALA A 682 -8.73 -21.76 -10.30
CA ALA A 682 -9.02 -20.83 -9.21
C ALA A 682 -9.80 -19.59 -9.69
N ARG A 683 -10.64 -19.06 -8.83
CA ARG A 683 -11.41 -17.82 -9.05
C ARG A 683 -11.50 -17.02 -7.77
N GLY A 684 -11.43 -15.70 -7.86
CA GLY A 684 -11.62 -14.82 -6.70
C GLY A 684 -10.93 -13.48 -6.90
N TYR A 685 -10.74 -12.76 -5.80
CA TYR A 685 -10.04 -11.47 -5.81
C TYR A 685 -8.57 -11.59 -6.25
N ASN A 686 -8.00 -12.79 -6.33
CA ASN A 686 -6.59 -13.03 -6.56
C ASN A 686 -6.24 -13.14 -8.06
N VAL A 687 -7.22 -13.38 -8.93
CA VAL A 687 -7.00 -13.51 -10.37
C VAL A 687 -6.60 -12.16 -10.96
N MET A 688 -5.55 -12.17 -11.79
CA MET A 688 -5.02 -10.98 -12.47
C MET A 688 -6.09 -10.28 -13.31
N LYS A 689 -5.86 -9.00 -13.63
CA LYS A 689 -6.69 -8.27 -14.60
C LYS A 689 -6.54 -8.80 -16.03
N GLY A 690 -5.40 -9.40 -16.33
CA GLY A 690 -5.05 -9.99 -17.62
C GLY A 690 -3.60 -9.75 -18.00
N TYR A 691 -3.20 -10.24 -19.17
CA TYR A 691 -1.89 -9.96 -19.75
C TYR A 691 -1.90 -8.63 -20.52
N TYR A 692 -0.95 -7.75 -20.25
CA TYR A 692 -0.83 -6.45 -20.89
C TYR A 692 -0.70 -6.59 -22.41
N LYS A 693 -1.58 -5.93 -23.17
CA LYS A 693 -1.65 -5.99 -24.64
C LYS A 693 -1.79 -7.40 -25.25
N MET A 694 -2.30 -8.37 -24.49
CA MET A 694 -2.47 -9.76 -24.95
C MET A 694 -3.85 -10.32 -24.55
N PRO A 695 -4.95 -9.80 -25.11
CA PRO A 695 -6.30 -10.24 -24.77
C PRO A 695 -6.55 -11.71 -25.13
N GLU A 696 -6.01 -12.22 -26.25
CA GLU A 696 -6.20 -13.64 -26.62
C GLU A 696 -5.49 -14.57 -25.63
N ALA A 697 -4.26 -14.21 -25.21
CA ALA A 697 -3.53 -14.98 -24.20
C ALA A 697 -4.26 -14.96 -22.85
N THR A 698 -4.99 -13.89 -22.55
CA THR A 698 -5.80 -13.76 -21.34
C THR A 698 -7.03 -14.67 -21.42
N ALA A 699 -7.78 -14.60 -22.52
CA ALA A 699 -8.97 -15.44 -22.73
C ALA A 699 -8.64 -16.94 -22.86
N ALA A 700 -7.40 -17.29 -23.20
CA ALA A 700 -6.93 -18.67 -23.26
C ALA A 700 -6.71 -19.31 -21.87
N VAL A 701 -6.57 -18.51 -20.81
CA VAL A 701 -6.31 -19.01 -19.45
C VAL A 701 -7.35 -18.56 -18.43
N ILE A 702 -8.14 -17.54 -18.72
CA ILE A 702 -9.29 -17.13 -17.90
C ILE A 702 -10.56 -17.40 -18.71
N ASP A 703 -11.38 -18.31 -18.23
CA ASP A 703 -12.63 -18.66 -18.91
C ASP A 703 -13.71 -17.57 -18.73
N LYS A 704 -14.83 -17.75 -19.44
CA LYS A 704 -15.98 -16.83 -19.41
C LYS A 704 -16.64 -16.68 -18.02
N ASP A 705 -16.42 -17.64 -17.14
CA ASP A 705 -16.99 -17.71 -15.79
C ASP A 705 -16.00 -17.20 -14.73
N GLY A 706 -14.84 -16.70 -15.17
CA GLY A 706 -13.79 -16.08 -14.36
C GLY A 706 -12.79 -17.07 -13.76
N TRP A 707 -12.78 -18.33 -14.16
CA TRP A 707 -11.82 -19.32 -13.68
C TRP A 707 -10.48 -19.20 -14.39
N LEU A 708 -9.42 -19.03 -13.60
CA LEU A 708 -8.05 -19.13 -14.06
C LEU A 708 -7.66 -20.62 -14.14
N HIS A 709 -7.43 -21.09 -15.37
CA HIS A 709 -6.84 -22.37 -15.70
C HIS A 709 -5.33 -22.32 -15.47
N THR A 710 -4.86 -23.07 -14.48
CA THR A 710 -3.45 -22.97 -14.07
C THR A 710 -2.49 -23.78 -14.93
N GLY A 711 -3.00 -24.77 -15.68
CA GLY A 711 -2.18 -25.73 -16.39
C GLY A 711 -1.39 -26.69 -15.48
N ASP A 712 -1.60 -26.64 -14.17
CA ASP A 712 -1.04 -27.58 -13.21
C ASP A 712 -2.09 -28.66 -12.86
N LEU A 713 -1.62 -29.89 -12.67
CA LEU A 713 -2.44 -31.01 -12.24
C LEU A 713 -2.41 -31.13 -10.72
N ALA A 714 -3.58 -31.33 -10.14
CA ALA A 714 -3.74 -31.48 -8.71
C ALA A 714 -4.88 -32.43 -8.36
N ARG A 715 -4.90 -32.79 -7.08
CA ARG A 715 -5.93 -33.59 -6.42
C ARG A 715 -6.42 -32.85 -5.20
N ARG A 716 -7.73 -32.84 -4.97
CA ARG A 716 -8.32 -32.42 -3.68
C ARG A 716 -8.60 -33.66 -2.84
N ASP A 717 -8.13 -33.69 -1.60
CA ASP A 717 -8.45 -34.75 -0.65
C ASP A 717 -9.84 -34.55 -0.02
N SER A 718 -10.34 -35.55 0.71
CA SER A 718 -11.65 -35.49 1.37
C SER A 718 -11.76 -34.47 2.50
N ASN A 719 -10.63 -33.89 2.94
CA ASN A 719 -10.58 -32.83 3.95
C ASN A 719 -10.48 -31.44 3.31
N GLY A 720 -10.53 -31.35 1.97
CA GLY A 720 -10.44 -30.11 1.22
C GLY A 720 -9.01 -29.60 0.99
N ASN A 721 -7.97 -30.37 1.31
CA ASN A 721 -6.60 -29.98 1.01
C ASN A 721 -6.21 -30.39 -0.40
N PHE A 722 -5.36 -29.59 -1.04
CA PHE A 722 -4.90 -29.82 -2.39
C PHE A 722 -3.49 -30.40 -2.41
N LYS A 723 -3.22 -31.30 -3.35
CA LYS A 723 -1.88 -31.84 -3.64
C LYS A 723 -1.58 -31.64 -5.12
N ILE A 724 -0.47 -30.98 -5.43
CA ILE A 724 0.00 -30.80 -6.81
C ILE A 724 0.69 -32.08 -7.28
N THR A 725 0.15 -32.70 -8.33
CA THR A 725 0.59 -33.98 -8.87
C THR A 725 1.43 -33.84 -10.14
N GLY A 726 1.37 -32.70 -10.83
CA GLY A 726 2.22 -32.45 -12.00
C GLY A 726 1.87 -31.15 -12.73
N ARG A 727 2.34 -31.04 -13.97
CA ARG A 727 1.90 -30.01 -14.93
C ARG A 727 1.36 -30.70 -16.16
N ILE A 728 0.30 -30.14 -16.76
CA ILE A 728 -0.30 -30.71 -17.96
C ILE A 728 0.74 -30.84 -19.09
N LYS A 729 1.63 -29.85 -19.24
CA LYS A 729 2.68 -29.84 -20.27
C LYS A 729 3.93 -30.66 -19.96
N ASP A 730 4.05 -31.15 -18.72
CA ASP A 730 5.12 -32.07 -18.32
C ASP A 730 4.61 -33.51 -18.23
N MET A 731 3.30 -33.75 -18.37
CA MET A 731 2.73 -35.08 -18.42
C MET A 731 3.30 -35.82 -19.63
N ILE A 732 3.93 -36.97 -19.37
CA ILE A 732 4.50 -37.82 -20.41
C ILE A 732 3.38 -38.74 -20.87
N ILE A 733 3.02 -38.67 -22.15
CA ILE A 733 2.04 -39.56 -22.75
C ILE A 733 2.81 -40.69 -23.45
N ARG A 734 2.96 -41.81 -22.75
CA ARG A 734 3.70 -42.98 -23.24
C ARG A 734 2.72 -44.10 -23.57
N GLY A 735 2.55 -44.40 -24.86
CA GLY A 735 1.73 -45.52 -25.32
C GLY A 735 0.25 -45.43 -24.91
N GLY A 736 -0.28 -44.21 -24.74
CA GLY A 736 -1.63 -43.95 -24.26
C GLY A 736 -1.80 -43.92 -22.74
N GLU A 737 -0.71 -44.05 -21.97
CA GLU A 737 -0.71 -43.87 -20.52
C GLU A 737 -0.18 -42.49 -20.13
N ASN A 738 -0.89 -41.83 -19.22
CA ASN A 738 -0.46 -40.56 -18.63
C ASN A 738 0.51 -40.84 -17.48
N ILE A 739 1.77 -40.49 -17.68
CA ILE A 739 2.84 -40.68 -16.72
C ILE A 739 3.23 -39.31 -16.15
N TYR A 740 3.19 -39.21 -14.83
CA TYR A 740 3.51 -37.97 -14.11
C TYR A 740 4.97 -37.99 -13.65
N PRO A 741 5.86 -37.15 -14.22
CA PRO A 741 7.28 -37.14 -13.88
C PRO A 741 7.55 -37.00 -12.38
N LYS A 742 6.73 -36.20 -11.69
CA LYS A 742 6.88 -35.91 -10.27
C LYS A 742 6.77 -37.14 -9.38
N GLU A 743 5.92 -38.10 -9.73
CA GLU A 743 5.80 -39.36 -8.99
C GLU A 743 7.12 -40.17 -9.04
N ILE A 744 7.76 -40.17 -10.20
CA ILE A 744 9.03 -40.85 -10.43
C ILE A 744 10.17 -40.10 -9.73
N GLU A 745 10.16 -38.77 -9.78
CA GLU A 745 11.12 -37.91 -9.07
C GLU A 745 11.05 -38.15 -7.56
N GLU A 746 9.86 -38.06 -6.95
CA GLU A 746 9.63 -38.30 -5.51
C GLU A 746 10.16 -39.66 -5.08
N PHE A 747 9.96 -40.69 -5.89
CA PHE A 747 10.53 -42.01 -5.65
C PHE A 747 12.06 -42.02 -5.75
N ILE A 748 12.65 -41.46 -6.82
CA ILE A 748 14.10 -41.44 -7.02
C ILE A 748 14.82 -40.65 -5.91
N TYR A 749 14.20 -39.58 -5.38
CA TYR A 749 14.73 -38.84 -4.21
C TYR A 749 14.91 -39.70 -2.95
N THR A 750 14.25 -40.86 -2.86
CA THR A 750 14.43 -41.78 -1.72
C THR A 750 15.75 -42.54 -1.77
N HIS A 751 16.43 -42.58 -2.93
CA HIS A 751 17.70 -43.26 -3.08
C HIS A 751 18.85 -42.48 -2.40
N PRO A 752 19.67 -43.11 -1.54
CA PRO A 752 20.64 -42.39 -0.70
C PRO A 752 21.74 -41.66 -1.47
N ALA A 753 22.10 -42.11 -2.67
CA ALA A 753 23.12 -41.48 -3.52
C ALA A 753 22.60 -40.26 -4.31
N VAL A 754 21.29 -40.04 -4.40
CA VAL A 754 20.69 -38.97 -5.21
C VAL A 754 20.69 -37.66 -4.42
N LYS A 755 21.24 -36.61 -5.02
CA LYS A 755 21.17 -35.22 -4.54
C LYS A 755 19.97 -34.51 -5.12
N ASP A 756 19.76 -34.63 -6.43
CA ASP A 756 18.65 -33.99 -7.13
C ASP A 756 18.23 -34.82 -8.37
N VAL A 757 16.98 -34.71 -8.80
CA VAL A 757 16.46 -35.46 -9.96
C VAL A 757 15.37 -34.67 -10.68
N GLN A 758 15.37 -34.77 -12.01
CA GLN A 758 14.33 -34.21 -12.87
C GLN A 758 13.98 -35.24 -13.94
N VAL A 759 12.69 -35.55 -14.07
CA VAL A 759 12.17 -36.49 -15.06
C VAL A 759 11.48 -35.71 -16.18
N ILE A 760 11.78 -36.10 -17.42
CA ILE A 760 11.27 -35.48 -18.65
C ILE A 760 10.78 -36.56 -19.62
N GLY A 761 9.81 -36.20 -20.47
CA GLY A 761 9.46 -36.97 -21.66
C GLY A 761 10.43 -36.64 -22.78
N VAL A 762 10.88 -37.66 -23.49
CA VAL A 762 11.64 -37.53 -24.74
C VAL A 762 10.88 -38.23 -25.87
N PRO A 763 10.97 -37.75 -27.13
CA PRO A 763 10.28 -38.38 -28.26
C PRO A 763 10.64 -39.85 -28.43
N ASP A 764 9.68 -40.69 -28.82
CA ASP A 764 9.88 -42.09 -29.16
C ASP A 764 8.94 -42.53 -30.29
N LYS A 765 9.50 -43.14 -31.36
CA LYS A 765 8.70 -43.57 -32.54
C LYS A 765 7.54 -44.52 -32.21
N GLN A 766 7.65 -45.34 -31.16
CA GLN A 766 6.67 -46.39 -30.85
C GLN A 766 5.62 -45.92 -29.85
N TYR A 767 6.03 -45.18 -28.83
CA TYR A 767 5.18 -44.81 -27.70
C TYR A 767 4.74 -43.34 -27.71
N GLY A 768 5.20 -42.54 -28.68
CA GLY A 768 5.03 -41.09 -28.71
C GLY A 768 6.08 -40.41 -27.84
N GLU A 769 6.03 -40.68 -26.54
CA GLU A 769 7.07 -40.26 -25.59
C GLU A 769 7.63 -41.43 -24.77
N GLU A 770 8.85 -41.27 -24.30
CA GLU A 770 9.54 -42.18 -23.39
C GLU A 770 10.17 -41.40 -22.23
N ILE A 771 10.41 -42.09 -21.10
CA ILE A 771 10.83 -41.45 -19.85
C ILE A 771 12.35 -41.35 -19.77
N MET A 772 12.85 -40.15 -19.47
CA MET A 772 14.25 -39.90 -19.11
C MET A 772 14.36 -39.27 -17.72
N ALA A 773 15.26 -39.81 -16.88
CA ALA A 773 15.60 -39.25 -15.57
C ALA A 773 16.99 -38.62 -15.60
N CYS A 774 17.08 -37.31 -15.36
CA CYS A 774 18.34 -36.60 -15.19
C CYS A 774 18.65 -36.44 -13.70
N VAL A 775 19.79 -36.96 -13.25
CA VAL A 775 20.11 -37.17 -11.83
C VAL A 775 21.42 -36.46 -11.47
N ILE A 776 21.42 -35.72 -10.37
CA ILE A 776 22.62 -35.21 -9.74
C ILE A 776 22.92 -36.10 -8.53
N LEU A 777 24.13 -36.64 -8.47
CA LEU A 777 24.58 -37.44 -7.32
C LEU A 777 25.10 -36.55 -6.19
N LYS A 778 25.05 -37.08 -4.97
CA LYS A 778 25.76 -36.48 -3.84
C LYS A 778 27.27 -36.58 -4.05
N GLU A 779 28.00 -35.60 -3.53
CA GLU A 779 29.45 -35.59 -3.63
C GLU A 779 30.05 -36.87 -3.01
N GLY A 780 31.00 -37.49 -3.72
CA GLY A 780 31.63 -38.76 -3.32
C GLY A 780 30.75 -40.02 -3.47
N SER A 781 29.50 -39.90 -3.93
CA SER A 781 28.64 -41.05 -4.21
C SER A 781 28.82 -41.56 -5.65
N THR A 782 28.71 -42.88 -5.83
CA THR A 782 28.71 -43.53 -7.15
C THR A 782 27.43 -44.34 -7.32
N LEU A 783 26.83 -44.25 -8.50
CA LEU A 783 25.64 -45.01 -8.89
C LEU A 783 25.65 -45.19 -10.40
N THR A 784 25.38 -46.39 -10.88
CA THR A 784 25.26 -46.67 -12.32
C THR A 784 23.81 -46.54 -12.78
N GLU A 785 23.60 -46.36 -14.09
CA GLU A 785 22.25 -46.31 -14.66
C GLU A 785 21.48 -47.61 -14.41
N ASP A 786 22.14 -48.77 -14.53
CA ASP A 786 21.51 -50.07 -14.31
C ASP A 786 21.09 -50.28 -12.86
N GLU A 787 21.92 -49.86 -11.90
CA GLU A 787 21.57 -49.90 -10.47
C GLU A 787 20.35 -49.02 -10.16
N LEU A 788 20.32 -47.79 -10.67
CA LEU A 788 19.18 -46.90 -10.44
C LEU A 788 17.93 -47.41 -11.17
N ARG A 789 18.06 -47.92 -12.40
CA ARG A 789 16.95 -48.48 -13.16
C ARG A 789 16.36 -49.70 -12.46
N GLU A 790 17.19 -50.57 -11.91
CA GLU A 790 16.75 -51.75 -11.16
C GLU A 790 16.11 -51.36 -9.82
N TYR A 791 16.65 -50.34 -9.15
CA TYR A 791 16.04 -49.77 -7.94
C TYR A 791 14.62 -49.24 -8.21
N ILE A 792 14.43 -48.51 -9.31
CA ILE A 792 13.11 -48.00 -9.73
C ILE A 792 12.18 -49.16 -10.10
N ARG A 793 12.64 -50.06 -10.98
CA ARG A 793 11.83 -51.16 -11.50
C ARG A 793 11.34 -52.12 -10.41
N SER A 794 12.13 -52.31 -9.35
CA SER A 794 11.77 -53.19 -8.22
C SER A 794 10.76 -52.60 -7.25
N HIS A 795 10.47 -51.29 -7.33
CA HIS A 795 9.65 -50.57 -6.35
C HIS A 795 8.47 -49.77 -6.94
N ILE A 796 8.47 -49.46 -8.24
CA ILE A 796 7.34 -48.82 -8.92
C ILE A 796 6.93 -49.57 -10.19
N ALA A 797 5.75 -49.25 -10.74
CA ALA A 797 5.20 -49.93 -11.91
C ALA A 797 6.14 -49.88 -13.12
N LYS A 798 6.22 -50.99 -13.87
CA LYS A 798 7.16 -51.18 -14.99
C LYS A 798 7.07 -50.07 -16.06
N HIS A 799 5.87 -49.57 -16.36
CA HIS A 799 5.67 -48.50 -17.35
C HIS A 799 6.23 -47.14 -16.88
N LYS A 800 6.47 -46.95 -15.57
CA LYS A 800 7.05 -45.73 -14.97
C LYS A 800 8.57 -45.79 -14.84
N THR A 801 9.21 -46.91 -15.20
CA THR A 801 10.67 -47.04 -15.13
C THR A 801 11.31 -46.24 -16.28
N PRO A 802 12.20 -45.25 -16.00
CA PRO A 802 12.91 -44.52 -17.03
C PRO A 802 13.69 -45.44 -17.97
N ARG A 803 13.54 -45.25 -19.28
CA ARG A 803 14.39 -45.91 -20.27
C ARG A 803 15.78 -45.32 -20.22
N TYR A 804 15.85 -43.99 -20.20
CA TYR A 804 17.08 -43.22 -20.17
C TYR A 804 17.33 -42.71 -18.74
N ILE A 805 18.57 -42.85 -18.28
CA ILE A 805 19.03 -42.26 -17.02
C ILE A 805 20.31 -41.51 -17.36
N GLU A 806 20.41 -40.26 -16.95
CA GLU A 806 21.60 -39.45 -17.19
C GLU A 806 22.08 -38.81 -15.90
N PHE A 807 23.37 -38.97 -15.60
CA PHE A 807 24.00 -38.27 -14.50
C PHE A 807 24.57 -36.92 -14.97
N VAL A 808 24.04 -35.83 -14.41
CA VAL A 808 24.44 -34.45 -14.73
C VAL A 808 25.08 -33.78 -13.50
N LYS A 809 25.88 -32.72 -13.76
CA LYS A 809 26.49 -31.93 -12.67
C LYS A 809 25.54 -30.87 -12.11
N GLU A 810 24.70 -30.31 -12.97
CA GLU A 810 23.73 -29.27 -12.65
C GLU A 810 22.55 -29.31 -13.63
N PHE A 811 21.42 -28.69 -13.25
CA PHE A 811 20.27 -28.52 -14.13
C PHE A 811 20.27 -27.12 -14.76
N PRO A 812 19.76 -26.96 -15.99
CA PRO A 812 19.47 -25.64 -16.52
C PRO A 812 18.37 -24.99 -15.68
N MET A 813 18.66 -23.86 -15.04
CA MET A 813 17.72 -23.14 -14.18
C MET A 813 17.44 -21.73 -14.72
N ASN A 814 16.27 -21.17 -14.38
CA ASN A 814 15.98 -19.76 -14.56
C ASN A 814 16.54 -18.93 -13.39
N ALA A 815 16.44 -17.61 -13.51
CA ALA A 815 16.93 -16.66 -12.50
C ALA A 815 16.31 -16.82 -11.09
N ALA A 816 15.10 -17.37 -11.00
CA ALA A 816 14.41 -17.64 -9.74
C ALA A 816 14.80 -18.99 -9.11
N GLY A 817 15.75 -19.72 -9.72
CA GLY A 817 16.20 -21.04 -9.26
C GLY A 817 15.28 -22.18 -9.68
N LYS A 818 14.38 -21.98 -10.67
CA LYS A 818 13.48 -23.02 -11.17
C LYS A 818 14.09 -23.74 -12.37
N VAL A 819 14.04 -25.07 -12.37
CA VAL A 819 14.51 -25.93 -13.47
C VAL A 819 13.74 -25.67 -14.77
N LEU A 820 14.46 -25.61 -15.88
CA LEU A 820 13.94 -25.43 -17.24
C LEU A 820 13.86 -26.78 -17.98
N LYS A 821 12.81 -27.57 -17.70
CA LYS A 821 12.64 -28.91 -18.29
C LYS A 821 12.61 -28.94 -19.83
N TYR A 822 12.10 -27.88 -20.48
CA TYR A 822 12.11 -27.82 -21.95
C TYR A 822 13.53 -27.81 -22.52
N LYS A 823 14.47 -27.06 -21.90
CA LYS A 823 15.89 -27.09 -22.29
C LYS A 823 16.51 -28.46 -22.06
N MET A 824 16.12 -29.14 -20.98
CA MET A 824 16.58 -30.51 -20.73
C MET A 824 16.10 -31.47 -21.82
N ARG A 825 14.87 -31.30 -22.33
CA ARG A 825 14.35 -32.08 -23.47
C ARG A 825 15.12 -31.77 -24.75
N GLU A 826 15.36 -30.50 -25.06
CA GLU A 826 16.17 -30.10 -26.23
C GLU A 826 17.57 -30.75 -26.19
N MET A 827 18.24 -30.66 -25.03
CA MET A 827 19.55 -31.30 -24.80
C MET A 827 19.48 -32.82 -24.92
N ALA A 828 18.41 -33.44 -24.42
CA ALA A 828 18.21 -34.88 -24.50
C ALA A 828 17.95 -35.35 -25.94
N ILE A 829 17.17 -34.62 -26.73
CA ILE A 829 16.91 -34.91 -28.14
C ILE A 829 18.22 -34.87 -28.92
N GLU A 830 19.03 -33.84 -28.71
CA GLU A 830 20.34 -33.71 -29.37
C GLU A 830 21.27 -34.87 -28.98
N LYS A 831 21.34 -35.18 -27.69
CA LYS A 831 22.25 -36.19 -27.15
C LYS A 831 21.87 -37.63 -27.51
N LEU A 832 20.57 -37.94 -27.50
CA LEU A 832 20.06 -39.29 -27.77
C LEU A 832 19.83 -39.55 -29.27
N GLY A 833 20.01 -38.53 -30.12
CA GLY A 833 19.82 -38.66 -31.57
C GLY A 833 18.35 -38.83 -31.97
N LEU A 834 17.44 -38.16 -31.24
CA LEU A 834 15.99 -38.32 -31.39
C LEU A 834 15.35 -37.30 -32.36
N GLN A 835 16.14 -36.63 -33.20
CA GLN A 835 15.64 -35.58 -34.10
C GLN A 835 14.62 -36.11 -35.11
N GLU A 836 14.82 -37.35 -35.59
CA GLU A 836 13.84 -38.00 -36.46
C GLU A 836 12.53 -38.30 -35.72
N ASP A 837 12.60 -38.76 -34.46
CA ASP A 837 11.45 -39.09 -33.61
C ASP A 837 10.65 -37.84 -33.27
N ASP A 838 11.34 -36.72 -32.98
CA ASP A 838 10.76 -35.40 -32.71
C ASP A 838 10.06 -34.80 -33.94
N SER A 839 10.54 -35.14 -35.16
CA SER A 839 9.97 -34.66 -36.42
C SER A 839 8.69 -35.40 -36.86
N ILE A 840 8.27 -36.43 -36.11
CA ILE A 840 7.05 -37.18 -36.39
C ILE A 840 5.85 -36.33 -35.94
N GLU A 841 5.08 -35.83 -36.90
CA GLU A 841 3.77 -35.23 -36.63
C GLU A 841 2.85 -36.29 -36.01
N THR A 842 2.58 -36.14 -34.72
CA THR A 842 1.53 -36.87 -34.01
C THR A 842 0.23 -36.05 -34.07
N ALA A 843 -0.92 -36.73 -34.05
CA ALA A 843 -2.23 -36.15 -34.39
C ALA A 843 -2.67 -34.98 -33.50
#